data_AF-A0ABD3V9L3-F1
#
_entry.id   AF-A0ABD3V9L3-F1
#
_cell.length_a   1.000
_cell.length_b   1.000
_cell.length_c   1.000
_cell.angle_alpha   90.00
_cell.angle_beta   90.00
_cell.angle_gamma   90.00
#
_symmetry.space_group_name_H-M   'P 1'
#
loop_
_entity.id
_entity.type
_entity.pdbx_description
1 polymer ?
#
loop_
_entity_poly.entity_id
_entity_poly.type
_entity_poly.pdbx_seq_one_letter_code
_entity_poly.pdbx_strand_id
1 'polypeptide(L)'
;MPILMKCSFDFPLHVLGHYTVNGSGPGFPNQGGYFRFFNILEELDEQGEYYLDRTTGNLYIWPPGRQHLSDSDVIYASLLDDCVVLRNASNIVFKDFTLEACRRCGFVADLIHDVTFESLEVRNTGAYAIDVNGRDVTVTKCDIHDTDGGVRIVGGIRSTLESSGHVVDDNKIWKFSREGAVGNNAVEMAGVGNLVRHNDMFEGQYDAIHWGGNDHVIEYNHIHHTCMNSSDCGALMCGRDWTARGVVIRYNYIHHTLRHVPGADNRGIMLDDQYSSVIIEYNVFSDNMVHVNIGGGRDNIVRYNIFYNATAYAMQIDSRGTSHVFDKDLLPRLKAVPYKNQLWQSKYPELAIIDSMHKEFPEGNQIHHNVIYQGTNKDVIHGYSGSLTNISWFNVSSIWIATDKSDFVDPSKLDFSVRCSAADWANAENFPQPLSLNEIGPRFPTGPAYKHGPQTTKPTSVSVHQNNAPCTTRAPRPEPQHSYLPDGSYPNTLYNVSNQGCWLVIDNCHNYPNMTGKMRDTYGEAHEMAGTDESHCLARAAKQWKTCGSTANHPVTAIYGPTGAMTVGGDGCFLVDYGCPAHGSPNSGHIYRDTYAEQQLNASTNEEACLSRAYNQWQYCGGSDKYPITSIFRPTGRTRTAGGGCWIHVPHCPAHTELKTMFFDASGAARFHSDTWMFACFSQAEYYWKYCGSHREYPVTAYYRPSAMSTTFP
;
A
#
# COMPACT_ATOMS: atom_id res chain seq x y z
N MET A 1 5.41 -60.72 -26.78
CA MET A 1 5.63 -61.27 -25.41
C MET A 1 6.52 -62.51 -25.55
N PRO A 2 7.49 -62.78 -24.65
CA PRO A 2 7.34 -62.66 -23.18
C PRO A 2 8.40 -61.74 -22.54
N ILE A 3 8.01 -60.84 -21.62
CA ILE A 3 7.85 -61.07 -20.17
C ILE A 3 9.17 -61.46 -19.49
N LEU A 4 9.72 -60.53 -18.71
CA LEU A 4 10.17 -60.67 -17.31
C LEU A 4 10.64 -59.28 -16.86
N MET A 5 10.41 -58.78 -15.64
CA MET A 5 9.46 -59.02 -14.56
C MET A 5 9.92 -58.07 -13.45
N LYS A 6 8.95 -57.53 -12.68
CA LYS A 6 9.06 -57.16 -11.25
C LYS A 6 10.35 -56.48 -10.77
N CYS A 7 10.22 -55.25 -10.27
CA CYS A 7 10.43 -55.00 -8.84
C CYS A 7 9.82 -53.66 -8.39
N SER A 8 9.06 -53.76 -7.30
CA SER A 8 8.96 -52.80 -6.20
C SER A 8 8.46 -51.38 -6.49
N PHE A 9 7.25 -51.11 -6.03
CA PHE A 9 6.87 -49.77 -5.60
C PHE A 9 7.77 -49.33 -4.45
N ASP A 10 8.48 -48.23 -4.67
CA ASP A 10 8.83 -47.27 -3.64
C ASP A 10 8.84 -45.90 -4.33
N PHE A 11 8.00 -44.98 -3.85
CA PHE A 11 8.13 -43.57 -4.18
C PHE A 11 9.49 -43.09 -3.66
N PRO A 12 10.30 -42.44 -4.51
CA PRO A 12 10.63 -41.06 -4.19
C PRO A 12 10.65 -40.14 -5.42
N LEU A 13 10.55 -38.84 -5.14
CA LEU A 13 10.65 -37.68 -6.03
C LEU A 13 11.44 -37.91 -7.33
N HIS A 14 10.89 -37.36 -8.43
CA HIS A 14 11.51 -37.12 -9.74
C HIS A 14 13.04 -37.03 -9.70
N VAL A 15 13.68 -37.59 -10.73
CA VAL A 15 15.14 -37.56 -10.95
C VAL A 15 15.68 -36.12 -10.82
N LEU A 16 16.08 -35.79 -9.60
CA LEU A 16 16.93 -34.66 -9.27
C LEU A 16 18.36 -35.19 -9.43
N GLY A 17 18.94 -35.00 -10.60
CA GLY A 17 20.37 -35.10 -10.71
C GLY A 17 20.99 -34.05 -9.76
N HIS A 18 21.91 -34.48 -8.90
CA HIS A 18 22.67 -33.58 -8.05
C HIS A 18 24.05 -33.39 -8.68
N TYR A 19 24.29 -32.23 -9.30
CA TYR A 19 25.63 -31.91 -9.82
C TYR A 19 26.32 -31.02 -8.80
N THR A 20 27.44 -31.51 -8.28
CA THR A 20 28.33 -30.69 -7.46
C THR A 20 29.05 -29.72 -8.38
N VAL A 21 28.59 -28.47 -8.42
CA VAL A 21 29.42 -27.39 -8.99
C VAL A 21 30.55 -27.16 -7.99
N ASN A 22 31.78 -27.53 -8.36
CA ASN A 22 32.96 -27.11 -7.61
C ASN A 22 33.12 -25.59 -7.78
N GLY A 23 32.40 -24.82 -6.96
CA GLY A 23 32.54 -23.37 -6.89
C GLY A 23 33.92 -23.01 -6.36
N SER A 24 34.79 -22.48 -7.22
CA SER A 24 36.03 -21.83 -6.81
C SER A 24 35.71 -20.40 -6.35
N GLY A 25 35.09 -20.27 -5.18
CA GLY A 25 34.78 -18.98 -4.55
C GLY A 25 34.62 -19.12 -3.03
N PRO A 26 35.15 -18.19 -2.21
CA PRO A 26 34.96 -18.24 -0.77
C PRO A 26 33.51 -17.89 -0.42
N GLY A 27 32.78 -18.83 0.18
CA GLY A 27 31.48 -18.59 0.82
C GLY A 27 30.28 -19.39 0.30
N PHE A 28 30.39 -20.06 -0.85
CA PHE A 28 29.37 -21.00 -1.29
C PHE A 28 29.79 -22.41 -0.85
N PRO A 29 29.17 -23.02 0.18
CA PRO A 29 29.41 -24.44 0.44
C PRO A 29 29.07 -25.23 -0.84
N ASN A 30 29.66 -26.41 -0.99
CA ASN A 30 29.35 -27.37 -2.06
C ASN A 30 27.88 -27.84 -1.96
N GLN A 31 26.93 -26.94 -2.21
CA GLN A 31 25.52 -27.25 -2.43
C GLN A 31 25.39 -27.51 -3.92
N GLY A 32 25.12 -28.76 -4.30
CA GLY A 32 24.76 -29.05 -5.68
C GLY A 32 23.48 -28.29 -6.03
N GLY A 33 23.38 -27.82 -7.27
CA GLY A 33 22.14 -27.26 -7.79
C GLY A 33 21.21 -28.38 -8.23
N TYR A 34 19.91 -28.22 -7.97
CA TYR A 34 18.90 -29.06 -8.61
C TYR A 34 18.80 -28.68 -10.09
N PHE A 35 18.86 -29.69 -10.96
CA PHE A 35 18.58 -29.51 -12.37
C PHE A 35 17.56 -30.55 -12.82
N ARG A 36 16.85 -30.20 -13.90
CA ARG A 36 15.85 -31.03 -14.58
C ARG A 36 16.12 -30.96 -16.07
N PHE A 37 16.04 -32.09 -16.76
CA PHE A 37 16.06 -32.12 -18.22
C PHE A 37 14.63 -32.01 -18.76
N PHE A 38 14.45 -31.36 -19.91
CA PHE A 38 13.15 -31.25 -20.58
C PHE A 38 13.25 -31.67 -22.03
N ASN A 39 12.12 -32.17 -22.54
CA ASN A 39 11.96 -32.55 -23.94
C ASN A 39 13.02 -33.58 -24.39
N ILE A 40 13.17 -34.64 -23.59
CA ILE A 40 13.97 -35.84 -23.87
C ILE A 40 13.00 -37.01 -23.98
N LEU A 41 13.07 -37.77 -25.08
CA LEU A 41 12.14 -38.88 -25.31
C LEU A 41 12.34 -40.01 -24.28
N GLU A 42 13.59 -40.23 -23.88
CA GLU A 42 13.98 -41.25 -22.90
C GLU A 42 13.43 -40.99 -21.49
N GLU A 43 13.05 -39.74 -21.17
CA GLU A 43 12.47 -39.33 -19.89
C GLU A 43 10.93 -39.23 -19.96
N LEU A 44 10.29 -39.71 -21.03
CA LEU A 44 8.82 -39.85 -21.09
C LEU A 44 8.41 -41.17 -20.42
N ASP A 45 8.21 -41.16 -19.11
CA ASP A 45 8.04 -42.39 -18.31
C ASP A 45 6.81 -42.40 -17.37
N GLU A 46 6.10 -41.27 -17.24
CA GLU A 46 4.88 -41.18 -16.43
C GLU A 46 3.68 -40.54 -17.17
N GLN A 47 2.47 -40.77 -16.62
CA GLN A 47 1.24 -40.15 -17.13
C GLN A 47 1.27 -38.63 -16.98
N GLY A 48 0.90 -37.91 -18.04
CA GLY A 48 0.87 -36.44 -18.08
C GLY A 48 2.07 -35.80 -18.80
N GLU A 49 3.09 -36.60 -19.11
CA GLU A 49 4.29 -36.15 -19.79
C GLU A 49 4.16 -36.18 -21.33
N TYR A 50 5.01 -35.40 -21.99
CA TYR A 50 5.09 -35.36 -23.45
C TYR A 50 6.51 -35.04 -23.94
N TYR A 51 6.80 -35.46 -25.17
CA TYR A 51 8.00 -35.12 -25.92
C TYR A 51 7.62 -34.64 -27.32
N LEU A 52 8.18 -33.51 -27.73
CA LEU A 52 8.00 -32.95 -29.07
C LEU A 52 9.31 -33.09 -29.87
N ASP A 53 9.30 -34.00 -30.84
CA ASP A 53 10.35 -34.06 -31.85
C ASP A 53 10.16 -32.94 -32.86
N ARG A 54 10.92 -31.86 -32.69
CA ARG A 54 10.87 -30.70 -33.58
C ARG A 54 11.46 -30.96 -34.97
N THR A 55 12.24 -32.02 -35.14
CA THR A 55 12.85 -32.38 -36.43
C THR A 55 11.83 -33.05 -37.33
N THR A 56 11.06 -33.98 -36.77
CA THR A 56 10.03 -34.74 -37.52
C THR A 56 8.64 -34.14 -37.41
N GLY A 57 8.39 -33.29 -36.41
CA GLY A 57 7.08 -32.72 -36.09
C GLY A 57 6.16 -33.67 -35.33
N ASN A 58 6.69 -34.78 -34.79
CA ASN A 58 5.92 -35.77 -34.06
C ASN A 58 5.78 -35.38 -32.57
N LEU A 59 4.55 -35.45 -32.05
CA LEU A 59 4.24 -35.31 -30.62
C LEU A 59 4.02 -36.70 -30.01
N TYR A 60 4.80 -37.02 -29.00
CA TYR A 60 4.65 -38.21 -28.16
C TYR A 60 4.05 -37.76 -26.85
N ILE A 61 2.95 -38.37 -26.41
CA ILE A 61 2.23 -37.97 -25.19
C ILE A 61 1.75 -39.20 -24.43
N TRP A 62 1.97 -39.21 -23.12
CA TRP A 62 1.30 -40.13 -22.21
C TRP A 62 0.12 -39.39 -21.56
N PRO A 63 -1.14 -39.68 -21.93
CA PRO A 63 -2.27 -38.91 -21.44
C PRO A 63 -2.45 -39.03 -19.92
N PRO A 64 -2.83 -37.94 -19.23
CA PRO A 64 -3.06 -37.98 -17.78
C PRO A 64 -4.28 -38.84 -17.45
N GLY A 65 -4.16 -39.69 -16.43
CA GLY A 65 -5.25 -40.50 -15.87
C GLY A 65 -5.70 -41.69 -16.71
N ARG A 66 -5.02 -42.02 -17.83
CA ARG A 66 -5.38 -43.12 -18.72
C ARG A 66 -4.21 -43.61 -19.58
N GLN A 67 -4.37 -44.78 -20.18
CA GLN A 67 -3.33 -45.37 -21.04
C GLN A 67 -3.35 -44.90 -22.49
N HIS A 68 -4.52 -44.49 -23.01
CA HIS A 68 -4.70 -44.18 -24.43
C HIS A 68 -5.52 -42.92 -24.63
N LEU A 69 -5.22 -42.22 -25.72
CA LEU A 69 -6.11 -41.22 -26.28
C LEU A 69 -7.31 -41.92 -26.96
N SER A 70 -8.37 -41.14 -27.15
CA SER A 70 -9.63 -41.46 -27.79
C SER A 70 -9.91 -40.40 -28.86
N ASP A 71 -10.77 -40.72 -29.82
CA ASP A 71 -11.10 -39.80 -30.92
C ASP A 71 -11.82 -38.52 -30.45
N SER A 72 -12.32 -38.49 -29.21
CA SER A 72 -12.94 -37.30 -28.61
C SER A 72 -11.95 -36.35 -27.93
N ASP A 73 -10.68 -36.71 -27.87
CA ASP A 73 -9.68 -35.89 -27.18
C ASP A 73 -9.22 -34.71 -28.03
N VAL A 74 -9.10 -33.56 -27.39
CA VAL A 74 -8.59 -32.34 -28.00
C VAL A 74 -7.24 -32.02 -27.38
N ILE A 75 -6.21 -31.95 -28.22
CA ILE A 75 -4.86 -31.55 -27.83
C ILE A 75 -4.60 -30.16 -28.40
N TYR A 76 -4.25 -29.22 -27.52
CA TYR A 76 -3.86 -27.87 -27.92
C TYR A 76 -2.33 -27.77 -27.95
N ALA A 77 -1.79 -27.31 -29.06
CA ALA A 77 -0.37 -26.96 -29.19
C ALA A 77 -0.27 -25.51 -29.65
N SER A 78 0.34 -24.65 -28.83
CA SER A 78 0.48 -23.23 -29.19
C SER A 78 1.48 -23.04 -30.33
N LEU A 79 1.06 -22.26 -31.33
CA LEU A 79 1.91 -21.78 -32.43
C LEU A 79 2.22 -20.28 -32.32
N LEU A 80 1.46 -19.54 -31.51
CA LEU A 80 1.57 -18.10 -31.34
C LEU A 80 2.55 -17.78 -30.21
N ASP A 81 3.42 -16.79 -30.43
CA ASP A 81 4.34 -16.31 -29.40
C ASP A 81 3.58 -15.47 -28.37
N ASP A 82 3.28 -14.21 -28.69
CA ASP A 82 2.44 -13.31 -27.90
C ASP A 82 1.04 -13.25 -28.49
N CYS A 83 -0.01 -13.26 -27.66
CA CYS A 83 -1.38 -13.29 -28.17
C CYS A 83 -1.88 -11.91 -28.62
N VAL A 84 -1.68 -10.86 -27.81
CA VAL A 84 -2.07 -9.49 -28.15
C VAL A 84 -0.91 -8.54 -27.93
N VAL A 85 -0.57 -7.76 -28.95
CA VAL A 85 0.50 -6.75 -28.90
C VAL A 85 -0.07 -5.36 -29.14
N LEU A 86 0.21 -4.43 -28.21
CA LEU A 86 -0.20 -3.03 -28.27
C LEU A 86 1.03 -2.14 -28.30
N ARG A 87 1.01 -1.13 -29.17
CA ARG A 87 2.08 -0.13 -29.29
C ARG A 87 1.46 1.24 -29.46
N ASN A 88 1.88 2.20 -28.63
CA ASN A 88 1.42 3.59 -28.72
C ASN A 88 -0.12 3.71 -28.78
N ALA A 89 -0.79 2.99 -27.88
CA ALA A 89 -2.25 2.83 -27.87
C ALA A 89 -2.85 3.42 -26.59
N SER A 90 -4.08 3.92 -26.68
CA SER A 90 -4.76 4.51 -25.54
C SER A 90 -6.27 4.45 -25.62
N ASN A 91 -6.93 4.60 -24.46
CA ASN A 91 -8.39 4.56 -24.30
C ASN A 91 -8.99 3.22 -24.74
N ILE A 92 -8.44 2.11 -24.22
CA ILE A 92 -8.85 0.76 -24.58
C ILE A 92 -9.28 -0.01 -23.33
N VAL A 93 -10.39 -0.74 -23.43
CA VAL A 93 -10.85 -1.66 -22.39
C VAL A 93 -10.94 -3.07 -22.98
N PHE A 94 -10.18 -4.01 -22.41
CA PHE A 94 -10.33 -5.45 -22.63
C PHE A 94 -11.17 -6.02 -21.52
N LYS A 95 -12.29 -6.68 -21.86
CA LYS A 95 -13.26 -7.13 -20.87
C LYS A 95 -13.98 -8.41 -21.22
N ASP A 96 -14.11 -9.28 -20.22
CA ASP A 96 -15.04 -10.41 -20.20
C ASP A 96 -14.74 -11.53 -21.22
N PHE A 97 -13.47 -11.94 -21.33
CA PHE A 97 -13.07 -13.09 -22.15
C PHE A 97 -11.83 -13.82 -21.59
N THR A 98 -11.65 -15.07 -22.01
CA THR A 98 -10.42 -15.86 -21.77
C THR A 98 -9.42 -15.59 -22.88
N LEU A 99 -8.17 -15.31 -22.49
CA LEU A 99 -7.02 -15.30 -23.37
C LEU A 99 -6.03 -16.38 -22.91
N GLU A 100 -5.70 -17.32 -23.79
CA GLU A 100 -4.92 -18.49 -23.39
C GLU A 100 -4.01 -19.07 -24.47
N ALA A 101 -3.11 -19.96 -24.02
CA ALA A 101 -2.25 -20.79 -24.87
C ALA A 101 -1.31 -20.00 -25.79
N CYS A 102 -0.58 -19.03 -25.22
CA CYS A 102 0.49 -18.28 -25.90
C CYS A 102 1.86 -18.79 -25.42
N ARG A 103 2.86 -18.92 -26.30
CA ARG A 103 4.21 -19.40 -25.90
C ARG A 103 4.97 -18.40 -25.03
N ARG A 104 4.63 -17.11 -25.15
CA ARG A 104 5.19 -16.03 -24.35
C ARG A 104 4.04 -15.34 -23.59
N CYS A 105 3.77 -14.07 -23.87
CA CYS A 105 2.87 -13.27 -23.06
C CYS A 105 1.44 -13.31 -23.58
N GLY A 106 0.48 -13.11 -22.66
CA GLY A 106 -0.90 -12.90 -23.07
C GLY A 106 -1.09 -11.55 -23.75
N PHE A 107 -0.75 -10.49 -23.03
CA PHE A 107 -0.68 -9.12 -23.54
C PHE A 107 0.74 -8.57 -23.42
N VAL A 108 1.23 -7.93 -24.48
CA VAL A 108 2.46 -7.13 -24.47
C VAL A 108 2.10 -5.71 -24.92
N ALA A 109 2.28 -4.73 -24.05
CA ALA A 109 1.96 -3.34 -24.35
C ALA A 109 3.14 -2.41 -24.05
N ASP A 110 3.42 -1.49 -24.97
CA ASP A 110 4.45 -0.47 -24.77
C ASP A 110 3.97 0.90 -25.23
N LEU A 111 4.39 1.92 -24.49
CA LEU A 111 3.98 3.32 -24.67
C LEU A 111 2.45 3.49 -24.64
N ILE A 112 1.76 2.78 -23.73
CA ILE A 112 0.31 2.87 -23.61
C ILE A 112 -0.14 3.85 -22.52
N HIS A 113 -1.36 4.37 -22.64
CA HIS A 113 -2.01 5.10 -21.56
C HIS A 113 -3.52 4.96 -21.55
N ASP A 114 -4.16 5.06 -20.39
CA ASP A 114 -5.62 4.93 -20.24
C ASP A 114 -6.13 3.58 -20.79
N VAL A 115 -5.54 2.48 -20.29
CA VAL A 115 -5.90 1.11 -20.70
C VAL A 115 -6.38 0.31 -19.50
N THR A 116 -7.48 -0.43 -19.68
CA THR A 116 -8.07 -1.28 -18.64
C THR A 116 -8.19 -2.72 -19.10
N PHE A 117 -7.71 -3.64 -18.26
CA PHE A 117 -7.96 -5.08 -18.35
C PHE A 117 -8.91 -5.44 -17.22
N GLU A 118 -10.17 -5.74 -17.54
CA GLU A 118 -11.23 -5.98 -16.54
C GLU A 118 -11.87 -7.36 -16.72
N SER A 119 -12.00 -8.13 -15.64
CA SER A 119 -12.78 -9.39 -15.68
C SER A 119 -12.30 -10.36 -16.77
N LEU A 120 -10.98 -10.45 -16.97
CA LEU A 120 -10.36 -11.39 -17.90
C LEU A 120 -10.02 -12.70 -17.18
N GLU A 121 -9.96 -13.79 -17.94
CA GLU A 121 -9.15 -14.95 -17.56
C GLU A 121 -7.93 -14.96 -18.46
N VAL A 122 -6.73 -14.94 -17.90
CA VAL A 122 -5.49 -15.12 -18.67
C VAL A 122 -4.76 -16.34 -18.14
N ARG A 123 -4.58 -17.36 -18.98
CA ARG A 123 -3.99 -18.63 -18.54
C ARG A 123 -3.12 -19.32 -19.58
N ASN A 124 -2.31 -20.28 -19.12
CA ASN A 124 -1.47 -21.11 -19.99
C ASN A 124 -0.53 -20.26 -20.87
N THR A 125 0.17 -19.30 -20.26
CA THR A 125 1.16 -18.44 -20.93
C THR A 125 2.58 -18.82 -20.49
N GLY A 126 3.51 -18.88 -21.44
CA GLY A 126 4.92 -19.21 -21.17
C GLY A 126 5.79 -18.07 -20.63
N ALA A 127 5.22 -16.86 -20.53
CA ALA A 127 5.82 -15.69 -19.88
C ALA A 127 4.75 -14.95 -19.05
N TYR A 128 4.86 -13.63 -18.90
CA TYR A 128 3.88 -12.79 -18.21
C TYR A 128 2.50 -12.81 -18.89
N ALA A 129 1.42 -12.96 -18.11
CA ALA A 129 0.06 -12.88 -18.60
C ALA A 129 -0.23 -11.49 -19.20
N ILE A 130 0.19 -10.44 -18.50
CA ILE A 130 0.06 -9.04 -18.91
C ILE A 130 1.39 -8.34 -18.65
N ASP A 131 2.12 -7.93 -19.69
CA ASP A 131 3.37 -7.16 -19.58
C ASP A 131 3.18 -5.79 -20.25
N VAL A 132 3.19 -4.73 -19.44
CA VAL A 132 2.84 -3.39 -19.88
C VAL A 132 3.83 -2.32 -19.41
N ASN A 133 4.12 -1.39 -20.32
CA ASN A 133 4.87 -0.17 -20.05
C ASN A 133 4.07 1.07 -20.49
N GLY A 134 3.86 2.04 -19.59
CA GLY A 134 3.01 3.19 -19.88
C GLY A 134 2.65 4.06 -18.67
N ARG A 135 1.44 4.63 -18.70
CA ARG A 135 0.79 5.31 -17.55
C ARG A 135 -0.70 5.00 -17.49
N ASP A 136 -1.35 5.19 -16.36
CA ASP A 136 -2.81 5.08 -16.18
C ASP A 136 -3.36 3.74 -16.72
N VAL A 137 -2.75 2.64 -16.27
CA VAL A 137 -3.13 1.27 -16.65
C VAL A 137 -3.77 0.60 -15.45
N THR A 138 -4.95 0.01 -15.64
CA THR A 138 -5.68 -0.71 -14.61
C THR A 138 -5.82 -2.18 -14.99
N VAL A 139 -5.38 -3.09 -14.12
CA VAL A 139 -5.67 -4.52 -14.20
C VAL A 139 -6.57 -4.88 -13.02
N THR A 140 -7.82 -5.24 -13.32
CA THR A 140 -8.83 -5.39 -12.28
C THR A 140 -9.77 -6.57 -12.45
N LYS A 141 -10.14 -7.22 -11.35
CA LYS A 141 -11.10 -8.34 -11.34
C LYS A 141 -10.71 -9.51 -12.25
N CYS A 142 -9.43 -9.71 -12.53
CA CYS A 142 -8.96 -10.77 -13.42
C CYS A 142 -8.65 -12.06 -12.65
N ASP A 143 -8.86 -13.19 -13.32
CA ASP A 143 -8.28 -14.49 -12.95
C ASP A 143 -7.02 -14.72 -13.79
N ILE A 144 -5.85 -14.80 -13.17
CA ILE A 144 -4.57 -14.98 -13.87
C ILE A 144 -3.88 -16.22 -13.32
N HIS A 145 -3.71 -17.26 -14.15
CA HIS A 145 -3.20 -18.51 -13.61
C HIS A 145 -2.57 -19.47 -14.60
N ASP A 146 -1.81 -20.42 -14.08
CA ASP A 146 -1.06 -21.39 -14.89
C ASP A 146 -0.12 -20.66 -15.87
N THR A 147 0.53 -19.61 -15.39
CA THR A 147 1.41 -18.70 -16.17
C THR A 147 2.85 -18.77 -15.65
N ASP A 148 3.82 -18.28 -16.42
CA ASP A 148 5.17 -18.08 -15.87
C ASP A 148 5.24 -16.79 -15.05
N GLY A 149 4.63 -15.69 -15.52
CA GLY A 149 4.43 -14.46 -14.74
C GLY A 149 2.98 -13.99 -14.80
N GLY A 150 2.52 -13.28 -13.77
CA GLY A 150 1.18 -12.70 -13.71
C GLY A 150 1.11 -11.36 -14.45
N VAL A 151 1.31 -10.27 -13.71
CA VAL A 151 1.22 -8.89 -14.21
C VAL A 151 2.55 -8.19 -14.06
N ARG A 152 3.09 -7.63 -15.14
CA ARG A 152 4.25 -6.74 -15.10
C ARG A 152 3.84 -5.33 -15.52
N ILE A 153 3.98 -4.36 -14.62
CA ILE A 153 3.57 -2.96 -14.82
C ILE A 153 4.74 -2.00 -14.56
N VAL A 154 5.20 -1.31 -15.61
CA VAL A 154 6.31 -0.36 -15.54
C VAL A 154 5.85 1.01 -16.02
N GLY A 155 6.10 2.06 -15.24
CA GLY A 155 5.68 3.40 -15.64
C GLY A 155 6.10 4.51 -14.68
N GLY A 156 5.91 5.75 -15.10
CA GLY A 156 6.34 6.94 -14.36
C GLY A 156 7.81 7.30 -14.59
N ILE A 157 8.20 8.50 -14.16
CA ILE A 157 9.52 9.08 -14.44
C ILE A 157 10.23 9.34 -13.12
N ARG A 158 11.21 8.48 -12.79
CA ARG A 158 11.95 8.59 -11.52
C ARG A 158 12.67 9.93 -11.38
N SER A 159 13.30 10.45 -12.44
CA SER A 159 14.07 11.71 -12.35
C SER A 159 13.22 12.91 -11.89
N THR A 160 11.93 12.94 -12.26
CA THR A 160 10.96 13.97 -11.88
C THR A 160 9.92 13.49 -10.86
N LEU A 161 10.02 12.24 -10.40
CA LEU A 161 9.08 11.59 -9.48
C LEU A 161 7.61 11.67 -9.95
N GLU A 162 7.40 11.69 -11.27
CA GLU A 162 6.06 11.65 -11.86
C GLU A 162 5.50 10.23 -11.79
N SER A 163 4.32 10.11 -11.17
CA SER A 163 3.62 8.84 -10.99
C SER A 163 3.18 8.23 -12.33
N SER A 164 3.18 6.90 -12.38
CA SER A 164 2.60 6.12 -13.47
C SER A 164 1.08 6.12 -13.45
N GLY A 165 0.44 6.24 -12.28
CA GLY A 165 -1.00 6.02 -12.11
C GLY A 165 -1.46 4.57 -12.33
N HIS A 166 -0.56 3.58 -12.34
CA HIS A 166 -0.95 2.18 -12.52
C HIS A 166 -1.69 1.62 -11.29
N VAL A 167 -2.68 0.76 -11.56
CA VAL A 167 -3.48 0.09 -10.54
C VAL A 167 -3.61 -1.40 -10.87
N VAL A 168 -3.25 -2.26 -9.92
CA VAL A 168 -3.53 -3.70 -9.95
C VAL A 168 -4.43 -4.01 -8.77
N ASP A 169 -5.74 -4.15 -9.02
CA ASP A 169 -6.72 -4.33 -7.93
C ASP A 169 -7.77 -5.42 -8.11
N ASP A 170 -8.20 -6.02 -7.00
CA ASP A 170 -9.24 -7.05 -7.00
C ASP A 170 -8.95 -8.26 -7.91
N ASN A 171 -7.70 -8.67 -8.09
CA ASN A 171 -7.35 -9.82 -8.94
C ASN A 171 -7.09 -11.08 -8.13
N LYS A 172 -7.27 -12.24 -8.78
CA LYS A 172 -6.81 -13.54 -8.28
C LYS A 172 -5.69 -14.05 -9.17
N ILE A 173 -4.50 -14.24 -8.60
CA ILE A 173 -3.29 -14.62 -9.34
C ILE A 173 -2.66 -15.88 -8.72
N TRP A 174 -2.64 -17.01 -9.43
CA TRP A 174 -2.12 -18.25 -8.83
C TRP A 174 -1.37 -19.16 -9.79
N LYS A 175 -0.54 -20.06 -9.27
CA LYS A 175 0.32 -20.95 -10.09
C LYS A 175 1.13 -20.17 -11.11
N PHE A 176 1.85 -19.18 -10.61
CA PHE A 176 2.85 -18.41 -11.35
C PHE A 176 4.26 -19.01 -11.12
N SER A 177 5.24 -18.52 -11.87
CA SER A 177 6.63 -19.00 -11.86
C SER A 177 6.77 -20.46 -12.31
N ARG A 178 5.92 -20.94 -13.23
CA ARG A 178 5.83 -22.36 -13.57
C ARG A 178 7.04 -22.92 -14.33
N GLU A 179 7.60 -22.14 -15.25
CA GLU A 179 8.64 -22.61 -16.16
C GLU A 179 10.01 -22.05 -15.77
N GLY A 180 10.11 -20.72 -15.66
CA GLY A 180 11.34 -20.03 -15.28
C GLY A 180 11.69 -20.19 -13.81
N ALA A 181 10.71 -20.50 -12.95
CA ALA A 181 10.81 -20.49 -11.50
C ALA A 181 11.29 -19.12 -10.98
N VAL A 182 12.59 -18.89 -10.92
CA VAL A 182 13.18 -17.64 -10.42
C VAL A 182 13.05 -16.53 -11.47
N GLY A 183 12.58 -15.36 -11.04
CA GLY A 183 12.55 -14.13 -11.86
C GLY A 183 11.22 -13.82 -12.55
N ASN A 184 10.16 -14.60 -12.29
CA ASN A 184 8.80 -14.26 -12.72
C ASN A 184 7.87 -14.24 -11.51
N ASN A 185 7.04 -13.20 -11.42
CA ASN A 185 6.24 -12.89 -10.24
C ASN A 185 4.73 -12.89 -10.52
N ALA A 186 3.91 -12.93 -9.47
CA ALA A 186 2.48 -12.63 -9.61
C ALA A 186 2.27 -11.17 -10.05
N VAL A 187 3.02 -10.25 -9.43
CA VAL A 187 3.11 -8.84 -9.84
C VAL A 187 4.57 -8.40 -9.83
N GLU A 188 5.08 -7.97 -10.97
CA GLU A 188 6.33 -7.20 -11.06
C GLU A 188 5.98 -5.74 -11.32
N MET A 189 6.48 -4.81 -10.51
CA MET A 189 6.23 -3.38 -10.73
C MET A 189 7.49 -2.54 -10.68
N ALA A 190 7.56 -1.52 -11.54
CA ALA A 190 8.65 -0.56 -11.47
C ALA A 190 8.24 0.87 -11.82
N GLY A 191 9.12 1.81 -11.45
CA GLY A 191 9.01 3.22 -11.80
C GLY A 191 8.50 4.08 -10.63
N VAL A 192 7.37 4.77 -10.74
CA VAL A 192 6.88 5.65 -9.67
C VAL A 192 5.37 5.52 -9.46
N GLY A 193 4.90 5.43 -8.22
CA GLY A 193 3.49 5.66 -7.89
C GLY A 193 2.47 4.58 -8.28
N ASN A 194 2.92 3.34 -8.51
CA ASN A 194 2.04 2.19 -8.72
C ASN A 194 1.24 1.81 -7.45
N LEU A 195 -0.01 1.37 -7.62
CA LEU A 195 -0.88 0.88 -6.56
C LEU A 195 -1.24 -0.60 -6.78
N VAL A 196 -0.90 -1.47 -5.83
CA VAL A 196 -1.25 -2.90 -5.84
C VAL A 196 -2.10 -3.20 -4.63
N ARG A 197 -3.39 -3.51 -4.82
CA ARG A 197 -4.32 -3.67 -3.68
C ARG A 197 -5.42 -4.71 -3.85
N HIS A 198 -5.93 -5.24 -2.74
CA HIS A 198 -7.09 -6.15 -2.76
C HIS A 198 -6.90 -7.36 -3.70
N ASN A 199 -5.68 -7.83 -3.90
CA ASN A 199 -5.42 -9.03 -4.72
C ASN A 199 -5.27 -10.26 -3.82
N ASP A 200 -5.57 -11.44 -4.38
CA ASP A 200 -5.29 -12.74 -3.79
C ASP A 200 -4.21 -13.44 -4.64
N MET A 201 -3.02 -13.67 -4.07
CA MET A 201 -1.84 -14.18 -4.78
C MET A 201 -1.29 -15.43 -4.11
N PHE A 202 -1.31 -16.59 -4.81
CA PHE A 202 -0.94 -17.85 -4.18
C PHE A 202 -0.43 -18.98 -5.08
N GLU A 203 0.10 -20.04 -4.48
CA GLU A 203 0.67 -21.21 -5.19
C GLU A 203 1.80 -20.84 -6.16
N GLY A 204 2.61 -19.84 -5.81
CA GLY A 204 3.75 -19.38 -6.62
C GLY A 204 5.04 -20.14 -6.32
N GLN A 205 5.82 -20.48 -7.36
CA GLN A 205 7.12 -21.12 -7.15
C GLN A 205 8.21 -20.15 -6.65
N TYR A 206 8.02 -18.83 -6.85
CA TYR A 206 8.93 -17.76 -6.44
C TYR A 206 8.19 -16.65 -5.66
N ASP A 207 8.69 -15.41 -5.63
CA ASP A 207 8.04 -14.31 -4.92
C ASP A 207 6.78 -13.79 -5.62
N ALA A 208 5.77 -13.38 -4.85
CA ALA A 208 4.52 -12.90 -5.43
C ALA A 208 4.68 -11.48 -5.97
N ILE A 209 5.25 -10.56 -5.17
CA ILE A 209 5.45 -9.17 -5.61
C ILE A 209 6.93 -8.81 -5.63
N HIS A 210 7.44 -8.52 -6.81
CA HIS A 210 8.74 -7.89 -7.00
C HIS A 210 8.57 -6.41 -7.34
N TRP A 211 9.38 -5.53 -6.74
CA TRP A 211 9.28 -4.10 -7.06
C TRP A 211 10.61 -3.35 -7.11
N GLY A 212 10.63 -2.27 -7.88
CA GLY A 212 11.74 -1.32 -7.93
C GLY A 212 11.30 0.08 -8.34
N GLY A 213 11.60 1.10 -7.54
CA GLY A 213 11.17 2.46 -7.83
C GLY A 213 10.65 3.20 -6.61
N ASN A 214 9.82 4.21 -6.84
CA ASN A 214 9.46 5.20 -5.85
C ASN A 214 7.96 5.24 -5.59
N ASP A 215 7.57 5.55 -4.35
CA ASP A 215 6.19 5.90 -3.98
C ASP A 215 5.12 4.85 -4.30
N HIS A 216 5.49 3.57 -4.32
CA HIS A 216 4.52 2.48 -4.53
C HIS A 216 3.70 2.23 -3.26
N VAL A 217 2.44 1.87 -3.44
CA VAL A 217 1.55 1.48 -2.34
C VAL A 217 1.10 0.04 -2.56
N ILE A 218 1.34 -0.81 -1.56
CA ILE A 218 0.95 -2.22 -1.56
C ILE A 218 0.02 -2.43 -0.36
N GLU A 219 -1.28 -2.57 -0.60
CA GLU A 219 -2.27 -2.60 0.48
C GLU A 219 -3.44 -3.57 0.34
N TYR A 220 -3.94 -4.12 1.44
CA TYR A 220 -5.11 -5.02 1.44
C TYR A 220 -4.94 -6.28 0.58
N ASN A 221 -3.71 -6.72 0.28
CA ASN A 221 -3.48 -7.95 -0.46
C ASN A 221 -3.43 -9.17 0.47
N HIS A 222 -3.99 -10.28 -0.01
CA HIS A 222 -3.83 -11.60 0.58
C HIS A 222 -2.74 -12.33 -0.20
N ILE A 223 -1.61 -12.63 0.44
CA ILE A 223 -0.47 -13.25 -0.24
C ILE A 223 -0.07 -14.49 0.55
N HIS A 224 -0.13 -15.66 -0.11
CA HIS A 224 0.14 -16.89 0.61
C HIS A 224 0.65 -18.04 -0.23
N HIS A 225 1.34 -19.00 0.40
CA HIS A 225 1.88 -20.18 -0.32
C HIS A 225 2.74 -19.75 -1.52
N THR A 226 3.70 -18.86 -1.24
CA THR A 226 4.72 -18.40 -2.17
C THR A 226 6.03 -19.13 -1.92
N CYS A 227 7.00 -19.01 -2.82
CA CYS A 227 8.30 -19.67 -2.69
C CYS A 227 8.23 -21.21 -2.62
N MET A 228 7.23 -21.82 -3.27
CA MET A 228 6.93 -23.25 -3.12
C MET A 228 8.06 -24.18 -3.61
N ASN A 229 8.92 -23.71 -4.52
CA ASN A 229 10.08 -24.46 -5.03
C ASN A 229 11.34 -23.60 -5.15
N SER A 230 11.43 -22.55 -4.33
CA SER A 230 12.58 -21.63 -4.32
C SER A 230 13.04 -21.36 -2.89
N SER A 231 14.31 -20.99 -2.76
CA SER A 231 14.89 -20.45 -1.53
C SER A 231 15.43 -19.03 -1.80
N ASP A 232 15.69 -18.26 -0.75
CA ASP A 232 16.12 -16.86 -0.86
C ASP A 232 15.11 -15.96 -1.58
N CYS A 233 13.83 -16.13 -1.24
CA CYS A 233 12.73 -15.36 -1.81
C CYS A 233 11.74 -14.88 -0.75
N GLY A 234 10.88 -13.95 -1.16
CA GLY A 234 9.85 -13.33 -0.33
C GLY A 234 8.43 -13.69 -0.75
N ALA A 235 7.41 -13.37 0.04
CA ALA A 235 6.09 -13.07 -0.55
C ALA A 235 6.17 -11.74 -1.31
N LEU A 236 6.88 -10.76 -0.73
CA LEU A 236 7.30 -9.54 -1.39
C LEU A 236 8.83 -9.42 -1.33
N MET A 237 9.48 -9.14 -2.46
CA MET A 237 10.92 -8.99 -2.55
C MET A 237 11.35 -7.76 -3.36
N CYS A 238 12.44 -7.11 -2.91
CA CYS A 238 13.14 -6.07 -3.64
C CYS A 238 14.63 -6.08 -3.27
N GLY A 239 15.47 -5.36 -4.00
CA GLY A 239 16.90 -5.32 -3.65
C GLY A 239 17.72 -4.22 -4.33
N ARG A 240 18.87 -3.88 -3.71
CA ARG A 240 19.99 -3.13 -4.31
C ARG A 240 19.64 -1.73 -4.82
N ASP A 241 18.85 -0.93 -4.09
CA ASP A 241 18.60 0.48 -4.46
C ASP A 241 18.35 1.41 -3.26
N TRP A 242 19.27 2.33 -2.97
CA TRP A 242 19.06 3.38 -1.95
C TRP A 242 18.07 4.46 -2.37
N THR A 243 17.82 4.58 -3.67
CA THR A 243 17.03 5.66 -4.26
C THR A 243 15.57 5.30 -4.47
N ALA A 244 15.23 4.02 -4.34
CA ALA A 244 13.89 3.49 -4.44
C ALA A 244 13.18 3.70 -3.09
N ARG A 245 12.54 4.86 -2.91
CA ARG A 245 12.05 5.36 -1.62
C ARG A 245 10.57 5.71 -1.65
N GLY A 246 9.95 5.79 -0.47
CA GLY A 246 8.54 6.15 -0.32
C GLY A 246 7.56 5.00 -0.52
N VAL A 247 8.08 3.76 -0.56
CA VAL A 247 7.23 2.56 -0.69
C VAL A 247 6.52 2.29 0.64
N VAL A 248 5.20 2.10 0.59
CA VAL A 248 4.37 1.78 1.75
C VAL A 248 3.72 0.42 1.54
N ILE A 249 3.99 -0.51 2.46
CA ILE A 249 3.41 -1.84 2.51
C ILE A 249 2.53 -1.90 3.75
N ARG A 250 1.21 -1.89 3.56
CA ARG A 250 0.28 -1.80 4.69
C ARG A 250 -0.99 -2.60 4.54
N TYR A 251 -1.57 -3.00 5.66
CA TYR A 251 -2.86 -3.70 5.65
C TYR A 251 -2.88 -4.99 4.81
N ASN A 252 -1.75 -5.69 4.65
CA ASN A 252 -1.70 -6.97 3.93
C ASN A 252 -1.78 -8.14 4.92
N TYR A 253 -2.23 -9.30 4.43
CA TYR A 253 -2.11 -10.57 5.14
C TYR A 253 -1.17 -11.49 4.38
N ILE A 254 -0.02 -11.79 4.99
CA ILE A 254 1.08 -12.51 4.35
C ILE A 254 1.38 -13.78 5.14
N HIS A 255 1.14 -14.96 4.56
CA HIS A 255 1.31 -16.21 5.29
C HIS A 255 1.79 -17.40 4.47
N HIS A 256 2.38 -18.39 5.13
CA HIS A 256 2.84 -19.62 4.49
C HIS A 256 3.90 -19.38 3.39
N THR A 257 4.76 -18.38 3.57
CA THR A 257 6.01 -18.26 2.81
C THR A 257 7.08 -19.08 3.51
N LEU A 258 7.11 -20.37 3.17
CA LEU A 258 7.96 -21.37 3.81
C LEU A 258 9.05 -21.84 2.85
N ARG A 259 10.11 -22.43 3.41
CA ARG A 259 11.17 -23.05 2.63
C ARG A 259 10.90 -24.54 2.47
N HIS A 260 10.62 -24.96 1.24
CA HIS A 260 10.38 -26.37 0.89
C HIS A 260 11.58 -27.07 0.25
N VAL A 261 12.58 -26.29 -0.18
CA VAL A 261 13.82 -26.77 -0.82
C VAL A 261 15.05 -26.30 -0.04
N PRO A 262 16.17 -27.04 -0.04
CA PRO A 262 17.43 -26.57 0.55
C PRO A 262 17.89 -25.22 -0.02
N GLY A 263 18.45 -24.37 0.84
CA GLY A 263 19.00 -23.06 0.47
C GLY A 263 18.82 -22.02 1.57
N ALA A 264 18.85 -20.73 1.22
CA ALA A 264 18.70 -19.63 2.19
C ALA A 264 17.25 -19.51 2.71
N ASP A 265 17.03 -18.70 3.74
CA ASP A 265 15.71 -18.58 4.37
C ASP A 265 14.70 -17.86 3.46
N ASN A 266 13.42 -18.22 3.56
CA ASN A 266 12.32 -17.53 2.87
C ASN A 266 11.66 -16.52 3.81
N ARG A 267 11.09 -15.45 3.24
CA ARG A 267 10.60 -14.30 4.02
C ARG A 267 9.18 -13.89 3.61
N GLY A 268 8.41 -13.28 4.51
CA GLY A 268 7.19 -12.56 4.14
C GLY A 268 7.54 -11.34 3.30
N ILE A 269 8.26 -10.39 3.89
CA ILE A 269 8.84 -9.23 3.18
C ILE A 269 10.36 -9.32 3.25
N MET A 270 11.01 -9.26 2.09
CA MET A 270 12.46 -9.26 1.93
C MET A 270 12.95 -7.94 1.35
N LEU A 271 13.55 -7.10 2.20
CA LEU A 271 14.27 -5.89 1.78
C LEU A 271 15.74 -6.25 1.59
N ASP A 272 16.08 -6.76 0.42
CA ASP A 272 17.37 -7.37 0.17
C ASP A 272 18.47 -6.35 -0.15
N ASP A 273 19.72 -6.73 0.13
CA ASP A 273 20.93 -6.06 -0.34
C ASP A 273 20.87 -4.52 -0.33
N GLN A 274 20.70 -3.98 0.88
CA GLN A 274 20.69 -2.56 1.18
C GLN A 274 19.52 -1.74 0.58
N TYR A 275 18.45 -2.40 0.14
CA TYR A 275 17.22 -1.69 -0.21
C TYR A 275 16.67 -0.91 0.99
N SER A 276 16.23 0.34 0.77
CA SER A 276 16.07 1.33 1.83
C SER A 276 14.75 2.09 1.76
N SER A 277 14.34 2.72 2.86
CA SER A 277 13.21 3.66 2.93
C SER A 277 11.82 3.06 2.67
N VAL A 278 11.58 1.83 3.14
CA VAL A 278 10.25 1.19 3.09
C VAL A 278 9.53 1.35 4.43
N ILE A 279 8.24 1.70 4.37
CA ILE A 279 7.33 1.68 5.52
C ILE A 279 6.53 0.37 5.47
N ILE A 280 6.65 -0.46 6.51
CA ILE A 280 5.92 -1.71 6.68
C ILE A 280 5.02 -1.55 7.91
N GLU A 281 3.72 -1.38 7.70
CA GLU A 281 2.79 -1.11 8.80
C GLU A 281 1.42 -1.76 8.73
N TYR A 282 0.82 -2.06 9.88
CA TYR A 282 -0.55 -2.61 9.96
C TYR A 282 -0.77 -3.91 9.18
N ASN A 283 0.30 -4.64 8.88
CA ASN A 283 0.20 -5.94 8.22
C ASN A 283 0.05 -7.05 9.28
N VAL A 284 -0.62 -8.12 8.88
CA VAL A 284 -0.68 -9.36 9.66
C VAL A 284 0.18 -10.39 8.94
N PHE A 285 1.08 -11.02 9.69
CA PHE A 285 1.88 -12.12 9.21
C PHE A 285 1.63 -13.35 10.05
N SER A 286 1.43 -14.50 9.40
CA SER A 286 1.30 -15.77 10.09
C SER A 286 2.09 -16.87 9.39
N ASP A 287 2.71 -17.77 10.16
CA ASP A 287 3.29 -19.02 9.63
C ASP A 287 4.25 -18.83 8.43
N ASN A 288 5.02 -17.74 8.42
CA ASN A 288 6.13 -17.56 7.48
C ASN A 288 7.41 -18.11 8.11
N MET A 289 8.42 -18.38 7.29
CA MET A 289 9.72 -18.75 7.85
C MET A 289 10.36 -17.57 8.58
N VAL A 290 10.56 -16.45 7.90
CA VAL A 290 10.85 -15.15 8.50
C VAL A 290 9.73 -14.18 8.11
N HIS A 291 9.16 -13.38 9.02
CA HIS A 291 8.10 -12.45 8.57
C HIS A 291 8.68 -11.25 7.82
N VAL A 292 9.68 -10.55 8.38
CA VAL A 292 10.31 -9.38 7.74
C VAL A 292 11.83 -9.48 7.80
N ASN A 293 12.50 -9.14 6.69
CA ASN A 293 13.95 -9.02 6.63
C ASN A 293 14.40 -7.61 6.20
N ILE A 294 15.38 -7.07 6.91
CA ILE A 294 16.17 -5.89 6.52
C ILE A 294 17.61 -6.35 6.25
N GLY A 295 17.95 -6.53 4.98
CA GLY A 295 19.27 -6.96 4.52
C GLY A 295 20.25 -5.80 4.40
N GLY A 296 20.61 -5.15 5.50
CA GLY A 296 21.60 -4.05 5.53
C GLY A 296 21.12 -2.72 4.96
N GLY A 297 19.84 -2.60 4.63
CA GLY A 297 19.21 -1.36 4.17
C GLY A 297 19.09 -0.31 5.26
N ARG A 298 18.83 0.94 4.87
CA ARG A 298 18.69 2.10 5.78
C ARG A 298 17.30 2.72 5.72
N ASP A 299 16.99 3.51 6.73
CA ASP A 299 15.78 4.34 6.82
C ASP A 299 14.45 3.55 6.69
N ASN A 300 14.45 2.25 6.98
CA ASN A 300 13.21 1.45 6.95
C ASN A 300 12.44 1.60 8.26
N ILE A 301 11.11 1.59 8.16
CA ILE A 301 10.22 1.71 9.31
C ILE A 301 9.32 0.47 9.36
N VAL A 302 9.39 -0.29 10.45
CA VAL A 302 8.55 -1.48 10.68
C VAL A 302 7.73 -1.25 11.94
N ARG A 303 6.42 -0.99 11.78
CA ARG A 303 5.55 -0.61 12.91
C ARG A 303 4.13 -1.11 12.84
N TYR A 304 3.49 -1.30 13.97
CA TYR A 304 2.07 -1.69 14.07
C TYR A 304 1.71 -2.99 13.35
N ASN A 305 2.67 -3.89 13.15
CA ASN A 305 2.42 -5.18 12.54
C ASN A 305 2.13 -6.24 13.61
N ILE A 306 1.41 -7.28 13.19
CA ILE A 306 1.26 -8.52 13.97
C ILE A 306 2.11 -9.60 13.32
N PHE A 307 3.03 -10.15 14.11
CA PHE A 307 3.90 -11.25 13.76
C PHE A 307 3.46 -12.49 14.55
N TYR A 308 2.77 -13.42 13.89
CA TYR A 308 2.23 -14.61 14.54
C TYR A 308 2.91 -15.89 14.02
N ASN A 309 3.61 -16.58 14.91
CA ASN A 309 4.10 -17.94 14.70
C ASN A 309 5.08 -18.10 13.52
N ALA A 310 6.12 -17.26 13.44
CA ALA A 310 7.23 -17.51 12.52
C ALA A 310 7.94 -18.85 12.83
N THR A 311 8.31 -19.61 11.80
CA THR A 311 9.01 -20.90 11.99
C THR A 311 10.50 -20.71 12.29
N ALA A 312 11.12 -19.61 11.85
CA ALA A 312 12.49 -19.23 12.19
C ALA A 312 12.52 -17.97 13.07
N TYR A 313 12.19 -16.79 12.52
CA TYR A 313 12.32 -15.49 13.19
C TYR A 313 11.14 -14.57 12.84
N ALA A 314 10.64 -13.79 13.81
CA ALA A 314 9.69 -12.74 13.44
C ALA A 314 10.36 -11.69 12.54
N MET A 315 11.58 -11.30 12.87
CA MET A 315 12.39 -10.49 11.97
C MET A 315 13.85 -10.95 11.90
N GLN A 316 14.44 -10.75 10.73
CA GLN A 316 15.87 -10.90 10.49
C GLN A 316 16.46 -9.56 10.06
N ILE A 317 17.45 -9.06 10.79
CA ILE A 317 18.17 -7.83 10.44
C ILE A 317 19.66 -8.14 10.28
N ASP A 318 20.34 -7.43 9.39
CA ASP A 318 21.78 -7.53 9.27
C ASP A 318 22.41 -6.21 8.87
N SER A 319 23.74 -6.18 8.90
CA SER A 319 24.53 -5.04 8.48
C SER A 319 25.40 -5.41 7.29
N ARG A 320 24.88 -6.21 6.34
CA ARG A 320 25.69 -6.79 5.25
C ARG A 320 26.45 -5.75 4.43
N GLY A 321 25.98 -4.51 4.35
CA GLY A 321 26.71 -3.42 3.70
C GLY A 321 28.11 -3.19 4.30
N THR A 322 28.32 -3.46 5.59
CA THR A 322 29.62 -3.26 6.26
C THR A 322 30.69 -4.28 5.87
N SER A 323 30.27 -5.48 5.46
CA SER A 323 31.15 -6.61 5.12
C SER A 323 31.12 -6.98 3.63
N HIS A 324 30.07 -6.59 2.91
CA HIS A 324 29.88 -6.80 1.49
C HIS A 324 29.74 -5.47 0.76
N VAL A 325 30.68 -5.19 -0.14
CA VAL A 325 30.67 -3.95 -0.92
C VAL A 325 29.79 -4.16 -2.17
N PHE A 326 28.51 -3.78 -2.07
CA PHE A 326 27.53 -3.78 -3.17
C PHE A 326 27.60 -2.52 -4.06
N ASP A 327 28.70 -1.77 -3.98
CA ASP A 327 28.93 -0.50 -4.69
C ASP A 327 28.70 -0.58 -6.21
N LYS A 328 28.85 -1.77 -6.80
CA LYS A 328 28.69 -2.00 -8.25
C LYS A 328 27.27 -1.69 -8.75
N ASP A 329 26.25 -1.86 -7.91
CA ASP A 329 24.85 -1.58 -8.28
C ASP A 329 24.32 -0.30 -7.62
N LEU A 330 24.63 -0.11 -6.32
CA LEU A 330 24.09 0.98 -5.52
C LEU A 330 24.58 2.35 -5.95
N LEU A 331 25.90 2.52 -6.21
CA LEU A 331 26.44 3.81 -6.62
C LEU A 331 25.99 4.24 -8.03
N PRO A 332 25.94 3.34 -9.04
CA PRO A 332 25.36 3.69 -10.34
C PRO A 332 23.89 4.09 -10.24
N ARG A 333 23.07 3.36 -9.46
CA ARG A 333 21.65 3.71 -9.25
C ARG A 333 21.49 5.06 -8.55
N LEU A 334 22.32 5.33 -7.53
CA LEU A 334 22.39 6.64 -6.89
C LEU A 334 22.70 7.77 -7.89
N LYS A 335 23.64 7.55 -8.81
CA LYS A 335 24.01 8.53 -9.85
C LYS A 335 22.98 8.65 -10.98
N ALA A 336 22.11 7.66 -11.16
CA ALA A 336 21.11 7.63 -12.22
C ALA A 336 19.91 8.56 -11.95
N VAL A 337 19.75 9.03 -10.72
CA VAL A 337 18.67 9.94 -10.32
C VAL A 337 19.24 11.25 -9.77
N PRO A 338 18.52 12.37 -9.90
CA PRO A 338 19.00 13.67 -9.43
C PRO A 338 18.77 13.86 -7.92
N TYR A 339 19.24 12.93 -7.08
CA TYR A 339 18.97 12.89 -5.63
C TYR A 339 19.43 14.14 -4.84
N LYS A 340 20.26 15.00 -5.46
CA LYS A 340 20.72 16.29 -4.90
C LYS A 340 19.93 17.50 -5.40
N ASN A 341 18.97 17.34 -6.30
CA ASN A 341 18.14 18.47 -6.72
C ASN A 341 17.08 18.77 -5.66
N GLN A 342 16.49 19.97 -5.72
CA GLN A 342 15.51 20.42 -4.73
C GLN A 342 14.30 19.47 -4.60
N LEU A 343 13.83 18.90 -5.71
CA LEU A 343 12.71 17.97 -5.72
C LEU A 343 12.99 16.72 -4.87
N TRP A 344 14.10 16.03 -5.15
CA TRP A 344 14.48 14.82 -4.44
C TRP A 344 14.90 15.10 -2.99
N GLN A 345 15.60 16.20 -2.74
CA GLN A 345 15.98 16.59 -1.38
C GLN A 345 14.76 16.89 -0.52
N SER A 346 13.74 17.55 -1.08
CA SER A 346 12.49 17.84 -0.37
C SER A 346 11.68 16.59 -0.08
N LYS A 347 11.66 15.61 -1.00
CA LYS A 347 10.86 14.38 -0.82
C LYS A 347 11.58 13.32 0.01
N TYR A 348 12.90 13.19 -0.15
CA TYR A 348 13.73 12.18 0.49
C TYR A 348 14.98 12.81 1.15
N PRO A 349 14.81 13.61 2.21
CA PRO A 349 15.90 14.36 2.83
C PRO A 349 17.03 13.47 3.38
N GLU A 350 16.72 12.24 3.82
CA GLU A 350 17.71 11.27 4.31
C GLU A 350 18.65 10.80 3.19
N LEU A 351 18.15 10.71 1.95
CA LEU A 351 18.95 10.37 0.78
C LEU A 351 19.84 11.54 0.35
N ALA A 352 19.37 12.78 0.48
CA ALA A 352 20.11 13.98 0.09
C ALA A 352 21.49 14.08 0.77
N ILE A 353 21.56 13.64 2.02
CA ILE A 353 22.75 13.71 2.86
C ILE A 353 23.60 12.43 2.82
N ILE A 354 23.24 11.43 2.00
CA ILE A 354 23.90 10.13 1.97
C ILE A 354 25.42 10.22 1.73
N ASP A 355 25.88 11.28 1.04
CA ASP A 355 27.32 11.51 0.82
C ASP A 355 28.09 11.89 2.08
N SER A 356 27.41 12.43 3.09
CA SER A 356 27.98 12.80 4.39
C SER A 356 27.83 11.70 5.45
N MET A 357 27.29 10.55 5.07
CA MET A 357 26.97 9.41 5.94
C MET A 357 27.87 8.21 5.60
N HIS A 358 27.89 7.19 6.48
CA HIS A 358 28.48 5.89 6.19
C HIS A 358 27.50 5.10 5.31
N LYS A 359 27.64 5.20 3.98
CA LYS A 359 26.66 4.68 3.01
C LYS A 359 26.37 3.19 3.19
N GLU A 360 27.40 2.45 3.61
CA GLU A 360 27.41 1.02 3.85
C GLU A 360 26.73 0.58 5.16
N PHE A 361 26.42 1.53 6.06
CA PHE A 361 25.80 1.21 7.34
C PHE A 361 24.26 1.28 7.26
N PRO A 362 23.53 0.35 7.90
CA PRO A 362 22.07 0.32 7.94
C PRO A 362 21.50 1.36 8.93
N GLU A 363 21.91 2.62 8.80
CA GLU A 363 21.49 3.70 9.70
C GLU A 363 20.00 4.07 9.52
N GLY A 364 19.41 4.69 10.55
CA GLY A 364 18.06 5.27 10.44
C GLY A 364 16.89 4.28 10.50
N ASN A 365 17.15 2.98 10.65
CA ASN A 365 16.07 2.00 10.75
C ASN A 365 15.31 2.10 12.07
N GLN A 366 13.98 2.03 12.00
CA GLN A 366 13.07 2.11 13.14
C GLN A 366 12.16 0.89 13.17
N ILE A 367 12.16 0.17 14.28
CA ILE A 367 11.38 -1.05 14.49
C ILE A 367 10.62 -0.85 15.79
N HIS A 368 9.33 -0.51 15.70
CA HIS A 368 8.60 -0.15 16.90
C HIS A 368 7.12 -0.46 16.87
N HIS A 369 6.51 -0.60 18.04
CA HIS A 369 5.06 -0.82 18.17
C HIS A 369 4.60 -2.05 17.38
N ASN A 370 5.31 -3.18 17.46
CA ASN A 370 4.87 -4.44 16.83
C ASN A 370 4.48 -5.45 17.91
N VAL A 371 3.51 -6.31 17.58
CA VAL A 371 3.08 -7.43 18.43
C VAL A 371 3.65 -8.71 17.86
N ILE A 372 4.31 -9.50 18.70
CA ILE A 372 4.99 -10.71 18.27
C ILE A 372 4.60 -11.89 19.14
N TYR A 373 4.17 -12.97 18.50
CA TYR A 373 4.00 -14.27 19.12
C TYR A 373 4.85 -15.28 18.39
N GLN A 374 5.78 -15.94 19.09
CA GLN A 374 6.72 -16.88 18.45
C GLN A 374 6.95 -18.15 19.29
N GLY A 375 5.89 -18.68 19.90
CA GLY A 375 5.92 -19.95 20.63
C GLY A 375 7.12 -20.08 21.59
N THR A 376 7.84 -21.19 21.51
CA THR A 376 8.99 -21.51 22.39
C THR A 376 10.36 -21.01 21.87
N ASN A 377 10.41 -20.21 20.79
CA ASN A 377 11.66 -19.70 20.25
C ASN A 377 12.11 -18.44 20.99
N LYS A 378 13.41 -18.37 21.32
CA LYS A 378 13.98 -17.30 22.16
C LYS A 378 14.52 -16.10 21.38
N ASP A 379 14.78 -16.24 20.08
CA ASP A 379 15.34 -15.17 19.26
C ASP A 379 14.27 -14.65 18.28
N VAL A 380 13.62 -13.56 18.68
CA VAL A 380 12.47 -13.00 17.96
C VAL A 380 12.92 -12.06 16.83
N ILE A 381 13.97 -11.29 17.09
CA ILE A 381 14.62 -10.39 16.13
C ILE A 381 16.07 -10.84 16.01
N HIS A 382 16.36 -11.61 14.98
CA HIS A 382 17.67 -12.20 14.77
C HIS A 382 18.60 -11.24 14.01
N GLY A 383 19.83 -11.10 14.52
CA GLY A 383 20.89 -10.35 13.86
C GLY A 383 21.98 -11.28 13.32
N TYR A 384 22.23 -11.26 11.99
CA TYR A 384 23.21 -12.18 11.37
C TYR A 384 24.67 -11.93 11.80
N SER A 385 24.94 -10.73 12.34
CA SER A 385 26.24 -10.33 12.89
C SER A 385 26.26 -10.27 14.43
N GLY A 386 25.34 -10.99 15.10
CA GLY A 386 25.10 -10.91 16.54
C GLY A 386 23.94 -9.98 16.87
N SER A 387 23.77 -9.60 18.14
CA SER A 387 22.67 -8.71 18.56
C SER A 387 22.88 -7.31 17.97
N LEU A 388 22.13 -7.00 16.90
CA LEU A 388 22.09 -5.69 16.24
C LEU A 388 20.94 -4.83 16.74
N THR A 389 20.24 -5.24 17.80
CA THR A 389 19.11 -4.51 18.37
C THR A 389 19.59 -3.36 19.25
N ASN A 390 18.95 -2.19 19.15
CA ASN A 390 19.23 -1.01 19.99
C ASN A 390 20.67 -0.48 19.94
N ILE A 391 21.30 -0.58 18.76
CA ILE A 391 22.54 0.12 18.44
C ILE A 391 22.22 1.37 17.60
N SER A 392 23.23 2.19 17.29
CA SER A 392 23.06 3.45 16.52
C SER A 392 22.36 3.32 15.17
N TRP A 393 22.27 2.09 14.64
CA TRP A 393 21.68 1.79 13.33
C TRP A 393 20.21 1.36 13.40
N PHE A 394 19.81 0.71 14.51
CA PHE A 394 18.49 0.13 14.68
C PHE A 394 17.87 0.63 15.98
N ASN A 395 16.82 1.44 15.86
CA ASN A 395 16.00 1.82 17.01
C ASN A 395 14.87 0.80 17.20
N VAL A 396 15.00 -0.07 18.22
CA VAL A 396 14.03 -1.13 18.53
C VAL A 396 13.31 -0.81 19.84
N SER A 397 12.05 -0.37 19.75
CA SER A 397 11.29 0.10 20.92
C SER A 397 9.83 -0.35 20.87
N SER A 398 9.13 -0.32 22.01
CA SER A 398 7.70 -0.65 22.09
C SER A 398 7.35 -1.95 21.36
N ILE A 399 8.10 -3.03 21.58
CA ILE A 399 7.76 -4.35 21.03
C ILE A 399 7.10 -5.16 22.13
N TRP A 400 5.90 -5.67 21.84
CA TRP A 400 5.23 -6.58 22.74
C TRP A 400 5.40 -8.02 22.29
N ILE A 401 5.94 -8.85 23.18
CA ILE A 401 6.14 -10.27 22.94
C ILE A 401 5.05 -11.01 23.71
N ALA A 402 4.03 -11.47 22.99
CA ALA A 402 2.96 -12.31 23.51
C ALA A 402 3.53 -13.65 23.98
N THR A 403 3.14 -14.07 25.18
CA THR A 403 3.68 -15.28 25.81
C THR A 403 2.83 -16.51 25.53
N ASP A 404 1.55 -16.32 25.19
CA ASP A 404 0.60 -17.40 24.96
C ASP A 404 -0.31 -17.09 23.76
N LYS A 405 -0.86 -18.12 23.09
CA LYS A 405 -1.82 -17.90 21.98
C LYS A 405 -3.11 -17.23 22.44
N SER A 406 -3.47 -17.42 23.72
CA SER A 406 -4.66 -16.82 24.34
C SER A 406 -4.57 -15.30 24.51
N ASP A 407 -3.40 -14.71 24.26
CA ASP A 407 -3.23 -13.27 24.14
C ASP A 407 -3.95 -12.68 22.91
N PHE A 408 -4.38 -13.52 21.97
CA PHE A 408 -5.16 -13.16 20.78
C PHE A 408 -6.60 -13.65 20.90
N VAL A 409 -7.55 -13.01 20.21
CA VAL A 409 -8.98 -13.30 20.30
C VAL A 409 -9.28 -14.71 19.82
N ASP A 410 -8.98 -15.05 18.57
CA ASP A 410 -9.10 -16.42 18.06
C ASP A 410 -8.31 -16.59 16.75
N PRO A 411 -6.98 -16.82 16.82
CA PRO A 411 -6.17 -17.03 15.62
C PRO A 411 -6.66 -18.22 14.76
N SER A 412 -7.34 -19.21 15.35
CA SER A 412 -7.89 -20.35 14.59
C SER A 412 -9.04 -19.96 13.66
N LYS A 413 -9.68 -18.81 13.94
CA LYS A 413 -10.69 -18.17 13.10
C LYS A 413 -10.17 -16.94 12.38
N LEU A 414 -8.84 -16.81 12.26
CA LEU A 414 -8.19 -15.67 11.62
C LEU A 414 -8.46 -14.32 12.32
N ASP A 415 -8.77 -14.34 13.62
CA ASP A 415 -8.89 -13.13 14.44
C ASP A 415 -7.64 -12.95 15.31
N PHE A 416 -6.74 -12.11 14.81
CA PHE A 416 -5.47 -11.74 15.45
C PHE A 416 -5.60 -10.52 16.37
N SER A 417 -6.82 -10.11 16.73
CA SER A 417 -7.04 -9.05 17.70
C SER A 417 -6.44 -9.40 19.06
N VAL A 418 -5.78 -8.44 19.70
CA VAL A 418 -5.14 -8.67 21.00
C VAL A 418 -6.18 -8.57 22.12
N ARG A 419 -6.18 -9.55 23.04
CA ARG A 419 -7.06 -9.62 24.22
C ARG A 419 -6.54 -8.76 25.37
N CYS A 420 -7.35 -8.68 26.43
CA CYS A 420 -7.12 -7.72 27.52
C CYS A 420 -5.92 -8.02 28.40
N SER A 421 -5.31 -9.21 28.30
CA SER A 421 -4.03 -9.52 28.93
C SER A 421 -2.89 -8.60 28.47
N ALA A 422 -3.01 -8.01 27.28
CA ALA A 422 -2.09 -7.00 26.73
C ALA A 422 -2.68 -5.58 26.69
N ALA A 423 -3.90 -5.38 27.21
CA ALA A 423 -4.63 -4.11 27.09
C ALA A 423 -3.81 -2.93 27.63
N ASP A 424 -3.09 -3.13 28.73
CA ASP A 424 -2.32 -2.06 29.36
C ASP A 424 -1.20 -1.57 28.45
N TRP A 425 -0.47 -2.48 27.80
CA TRP A 425 0.55 -2.14 26.82
C TRP A 425 -0.08 -1.50 25.58
N ALA A 426 -1.11 -2.13 25.02
CA ALA A 426 -1.75 -1.66 23.80
C ALA A 426 -2.41 -0.28 23.98
N ASN A 427 -2.99 0.00 25.15
CA ASN A 427 -3.54 1.31 25.50
C ASN A 427 -2.43 2.34 25.77
N ALA A 428 -1.35 1.98 26.46
CA ALA A 428 -0.22 2.88 26.73
C ALA A 428 0.47 3.33 25.44
N GLU A 429 0.73 2.39 24.54
CA GLU A 429 1.39 2.65 23.24
C GLU A 429 0.41 3.14 22.16
N ASN A 430 -0.89 3.25 22.48
CA ASN A 430 -1.96 3.56 21.52
C ASN A 430 -1.98 2.63 20.29
N PHE A 431 -1.68 1.35 20.49
CA PHE A 431 -1.67 0.34 19.43
C PHE A 431 -3.10 0.15 18.86
N PRO A 432 -3.30 0.22 17.54
CA PRO A 432 -4.63 0.17 16.95
C PRO A 432 -5.20 -1.25 16.92
N GLN A 433 -6.50 -1.34 16.66
CA GLN A 433 -7.11 -2.61 16.31
C GLN A 433 -6.44 -3.17 15.04
N PRO A 434 -6.07 -4.46 15.04
CA PRO A 434 -5.56 -5.06 13.82
C PRO A 434 -6.65 -5.12 12.76
N LEU A 435 -6.17 -5.14 11.52
CA LEU A 435 -6.99 -5.22 10.33
C LEU A 435 -7.95 -6.41 10.38
N SER A 436 -9.21 -6.18 10.03
CA SER A 436 -10.14 -7.29 9.81
C SER A 436 -9.75 -8.00 8.52
N LEU A 437 -9.43 -9.30 8.60
CA LEU A 437 -9.02 -10.04 7.39
C LEU A 437 -10.15 -10.16 6.34
N ASN A 438 -11.39 -9.83 6.70
CA ASN A 438 -12.51 -9.72 5.75
C ASN A 438 -12.35 -8.55 4.77
N GLU A 439 -11.48 -7.58 5.07
CA GLU A 439 -11.18 -6.42 4.22
C GLU A 439 -10.05 -6.70 3.23
N ILE A 440 -9.44 -7.89 3.27
CA ILE A 440 -8.26 -8.27 2.50
C ILE A 440 -8.66 -9.15 1.31
N GLY A 441 -7.93 -8.99 0.21
CA GLY A 441 -8.15 -9.73 -1.02
C GLY A 441 -9.30 -9.14 -1.85
N PRO A 442 -9.73 -9.85 -2.91
CA PRO A 442 -10.69 -9.33 -3.86
C PRO A 442 -12.05 -9.03 -3.24
N ARG A 443 -12.51 -7.80 -3.42
CA ARG A 443 -13.80 -7.32 -2.92
C ARG A 443 -14.94 -7.82 -3.81
N PHE A 444 -14.68 -7.92 -5.10
CA PHE A 444 -15.61 -8.30 -6.16
C PHE A 444 -15.29 -9.70 -6.72
N PRO A 445 -16.27 -10.37 -7.37
CA PRO A 445 -15.99 -11.57 -8.16
C PRO A 445 -14.96 -11.29 -9.26
N THR A 446 -14.05 -12.24 -9.46
CA THR A 446 -12.96 -12.16 -10.45
C THR A 446 -13.24 -13.07 -11.66
N GLY A 447 -12.55 -12.81 -12.77
CA GLY A 447 -12.67 -13.56 -14.02
C GLY A 447 -13.93 -13.21 -14.83
N PRO A 448 -14.08 -13.83 -16.02
CA PRO A 448 -15.18 -13.55 -16.94
C PRO A 448 -16.55 -13.95 -16.40
N ALA A 449 -17.59 -13.20 -16.78
CA ALA A 449 -18.99 -13.35 -16.40
C ALA A 449 -19.50 -14.79 -16.59
N TYR A 450 -19.12 -15.47 -17.68
CA TYR A 450 -19.59 -16.83 -17.98
C TYR A 450 -19.05 -17.92 -17.06
N LYS A 451 -18.02 -17.64 -16.25
CA LYS A 451 -17.58 -18.56 -15.19
C LYS A 451 -18.47 -18.50 -13.96
N HIS A 452 -19.22 -17.42 -13.79
CA HIS A 452 -20.13 -17.26 -12.67
C HIS A 452 -21.44 -17.98 -13.00
N GLY A 453 -21.77 -19.05 -12.24
CA GLY A 453 -23.12 -19.63 -12.27
C GLY A 453 -24.18 -18.61 -11.84
N PRO A 454 -25.49 -18.95 -11.87
CA PRO A 454 -26.53 -18.09 -11.32
C PRO A 454 -26.14 -17.73 -9.87
N GLN A 455 -25.95 -16.42 -9.61
CA GLN A 455 -25.33 -15.92 -8.39
C GLN A 455 -26.01 -16.52 -7.15
N THR A 456 -25.33 -17.46 -6.50
CA THR A 456 -25.59 -17.75 -5.11
C THR A 456 -24.91 -16.65 -4.31
N THR A 457 -25.71 -15.93 -3.53
CA THR A 457 -25.26 -14.95 -2.55
C THR A 457 -24.04 -15.48 -1.80
N LYS A 458 -22.96 -14.67 -1.70
CA LYS A 458 -21.80 -14.95 -0.83
C LYS A 458 -22.30 -15.51 0.51
N PRO A 459 -21.63 -16.51 1.10
CA PRO A 459 -21.96 -16.92 2.46
C PRO A 459 -21.90 -15.70 3.35
N THR A 460 -23.04 -15.41 3.99
CA THR A 460 -23.16 -14.42 5.05
C THR A 460 -22.04 -14.64 6.06
N SER A 461 -21.37 -13.54 6.39
CA SER A 461 -20.51 -13.32 7.55
C SER A 461 -20.57 -14.44 8.60
N VAL A 462 -19.40 -15.02 8.88
CA VAL A 462 -19.17 -15.87 10.05
C VAL A 462 -19.78 -15.18 11.28
N SER A 463 -20.62 -15.91 12.01
CA SER A 463 -21.30 -15.41 13.20
C SER A 463 -20.27 -14.86 14.19
N VAL A 464 -20.41 -13.58 14.54
CA VAL A 464 -19.73 -12.95 15.68
C VAL A 464 -20.12 -13.74 16.93
N HIS A 465 -19.20 -14.55 17.44
CA HIS A 465 -19.35 -15.09 18.79
C HIS A 465 -19.34 -13.93 19.77
N GLN A 466 -20.37 -13.84 20.59
CA GLN A 466 -20.33 -13.02 21.80
C GLN A 466 -19.26 -13.57 22.75
N ASN A 467 -18.58 -12.63 23.42
CA ASN A 467 -17.66 -12.78 24.55
C ASN A 467 -16.18 -12.96 24.21
N ASN A 468 -15.54 -11.87 23.77
CA ASN A 468 -14.53 -11.12 24.53
C ASN A 468 -14.18 -9.88 23.71
N ALA A 469 -14.59 -8.69 24.17
CA ALA A 469 -14.35 -7.46 23.40
C ALA A 469 -12.84 -7.22 23.24
N PRO A 470 -12.35 -6.85 22.04
CA PRO A 470 -10.96 -6.47 21.86
C PRO A 470 -10.65 -5.20 22.65
N CYS A 471 -9.41 -5.08 23.15
CA CYS A 471 -9.13 -4.18 24.27
C CYS A 471 -8.57 -2.82 23.87
N THR A 472 -8.46 -2.56 22.56
CA THR A 472 -8.25 -1.21 22.03
C THR A 472 -9.48 -0.80 21.22
N THR A 473 -10.02 0.38 21.48
CA THR A 473 -11.20 0.90 20.77
C THR A 473 -10.82 1.79 19.59
N ARG A 474 -9.53 1.85 19.24
CA ARG A 474 -9.01 2.75 18.21
C ARG A 474 -8.81 1.99 16.91
N ALA A 475 -9.64 2.30 15.93
CA ALA A 475 -9.41 1.92 14.54
C ALA A 475 -8.01 2.40 14.10
N PRO A 476 -7.34 1.69 13.17
CA PRO A 476 -6.11 2.17 12.55
C PRO A 476 -6.29 3.61 12.09
N ARG A 477 -5.38 4.50 12.50
CA ARG A 477 -5.44 5.90 12.07
C ARG A 477 -5.07 5.93 10.58
N PRO A 478 -5.92 6.48 9.70
CA PRO A 478 -5.43 6.88 8.39
C PRO A 478 -4.36 7.95 8.59
N GLU A 479 -3.21 7.79 7.94
CA GLU A 479 -2.21 8.86 7.83
C GLU A 479 -2.79 10.07 7.05
N PRO A 480 -2.22 11.27 7.24
CA PRO A 480 -2.77 12.52 6.73
C PRO A 480 -2.74 12.54 5.20
N GLN A 481 -3.92 12.62 4.58
CA GLN A 481 -4.03 13.00 3.18
C GLN A 481 -3.75 14.51 3.08
N HIS A 482 -2.98 14.90 2.07
CA HIS A 482 -2.66 16.26 1.63
C HIS A 482 -3.75 17.30 1.96
N SER A 483 -3.35 18.46 2.50
CA SER A 483 -4.26 19.57 2.80
C SER A 483 -4.60 20.35 1.52
N TYR A 484 -5.83 20.21 1.03
CA TYR A 484 -6.42 21.06 -0.01
C TYR A 484 -7.55 21.90 0.58
N LEU A 485 -7.70 23.15 0.12
CA LEU A 485 -8.89 23.96 0.43
C LEU A 485 -10.03 23.65 -0.55
N PRO A 486 -11.31 23.72 -0.11
CA PRO A 486 -12.43 23.11 -0.83
C PRO A 486 -12.97 23.92 -2.02
N ASP A 487 -12.48 25.13 -2.26
CA ASP A 487 -12.85 25.98 -3.41
C ASP A 487 -11.79 25.97 -4.52
N GLY A 488 -10.73 25.18 -4.37
CA GLY A 488 -9.58 25.16 -5.29
C GLY A 488 -8.67 26.38 -5.15
N SER A 489 -8.89 27.25 -4.16
CA SER A 489 -7.99 28.34 -3.83
C SER A 489 -6.80 27.84 -3.00
N TYR A 490 -5.68 28.53 -3.15
CA TYR A 490 -4.48 28.31 -2.34
C TYR A 490 -4.46 29.36 -1.23
N PRO A 491 -4.03 29.06 0.00
CA PRO A 491 -3.97 30.08 1.06
C PRO A 491 -3.14 31.33 0.75
N ASN A 492 -2.23 31.26 -0.23
CA ASN A 492 -1.54 32.44 -0.75
C ASN A 492 -2.49 33.47 -1.40
N THR A 493 -3.62 33.03 -1.96
CA THR A 493 -4.68 33.88 -2.52
C THR A 493 -5.58 34.51 -1.44
N LEU A 494 -5.83 33.81 -0.33
CA LEU A 494 -6.65 34.31 0.80
C LEU A 494 -5.99 35.49 1.53
N TYR A 495 -4.68 35.40 1.78
CA TYR A 495 -3.92 36.47 2.44
C TYR A 495 -3.26 37.43 1.46
N ASN A 496 -3.50 37.24 0.15
CA ASN A 496 -2.89 38.01 -0.94
C ASN A 496 -1.36 38.13 -0.75
N VAL A 497 -0.69 37.00 -0.51
CA VAL A 497 0.76 36.91 -0.40
C VAL A 497 1.35 36.45 -1.73
N SER A 498 2.61 36.81 -1.99
CA SER A 498 3.29 36.38 -3.21
C SER A 498 3.43 34.85 -3.24
N ASN A 499 3.45 34.27 -4.44
CA ASN A 499 3.74 32.85 -4.64
C ASN A 499 5.23 32.50 -4.40
N GLN A 500 5.95 33.32 -3.64
CA GLN A 500 7.36 33.18 -3.33
C GLN A 500 7.60 33.54 -1.86
N GLY A 501 8.51 32.81 -1.23
CA GLY A 501 8.95 33.08 0.14
C GLY A 501 8.02 32.54 1.22
N CYS A 502 8.39 32.77 2.47
CA CYS A 502 7.59 32.48 3.64
C CYS A 502 6.95 33.76 4.17
N TRP A 503 5.68 33.70 4.49
CA TRP A 503 4.91 34.82 4.97
C TRP A 503 4.36 34.52 6.35
N LEU A 504 4.45 35.51 7.23
CA LEU A 504 3.83 35.48 8.55
C LEU A 504 2.69 36.49 8.60
N VAL A 505 1.57 36.08 9.18
CA VAL A 505 0.44 36.95 9.50
C VAL A 505 0.31 36.96 11.01
N ILE A 506 0.58 38.12 11.61
CA ILE A 506 0.66 38.30 13.06
C ILE A 506 -0.41 39.30 13.49
N ASP A 507 -1.45 38.84 14.19
CA ASP A 507 -2.54 39.72 14.62
C ASP A 507 -2.13 40.62 15.79
N ASN A 508 -1.34 40.09 16.72
CA ASN A 508 -0.81 40.83 17.86
C ASN A 508 0.50 40.20 18.34
N CYS A 509 1.46 41.04 18.72
CA CYS A 509 2.77 40.61 19.21
C CYS A 509 3.14 41.41 20.46
N HIS A 510 2.83 40.86 21.64
CA HIS A 510 2.95 41.57 22.93
C HIS A 510 4.38 42.04 23.22
N ASN A 511 5.35 41.16 23.00
CA ASN A 511 6.77 41.47 23.24
C ASN A 511 7.34 42.47 22.22
N TYR A 512 6.74 42.59 21.03
CA TYR A 512 7.21 43.44 19.95
C TYR A 512 6.03 44.03 19.17
N PRO A 513 5.37 45.09 19.68
CA PRO A 513 4.13 45.63 19.09
C PRO A 513 4.23 46.06 17.61
N ASN A 514 5.45 46.34 17.14
CA ASN A 514 5.73 46.71 15.75
C ASN A 514 5.76 45.51 14.78
N MET A 515 5.76 44.27 15.26
CA MET A 515 5.68 43.04 14.45
C MET A 515 4.23 42.56 14.34
N THR A 516 3.37 43.41 13.79
CA THR A 516 1.95 43.10 13.54
C THR A 516 1.62 43.29 12.06
N GLY A 517 0.66 42.52 11.57
CA GLY A 517 0.27 42.48 10.17
C GLY A 517 0.93 41.36 9.37
N LYS A 518 0.79 41.46 8.04
CA LYS A 518 1.30 40.50 7.07
C LYS A 518 2.71 40.89 6.62
N MET A 519 3.69 40.02 6.85
CA MET A 519 5.08 40.30 6.53
C MET A 519 5.79 39.08 5.97
N ARG A 520 6.73 39.31 5.05
CA ARG A 520 7.63 38.26 4.59
C ARG A 520 8.62 37.97 5.69
N ASP A 521 8.81 36.70 6.02
CA ASP A 521 9.67 36.26 7.11
C ASP A 521 11.13 36.22 6.68
N THR A 522 11.68 37.38 6.33
CA THR A 522 13.05 37.51 5.81
C THR A 522 14.10 36.91 6.76
N TYR A 523 13.81 36.87 8.07
CA TYR A 523 14.64 36.17 9.04
C TYR A 523 14.60 34.67 8.82
N GLY A 524 13.41 34.05 8.80
CA GLY A 524 13.24 32.62 8.53
C GLY A 524 13.77 32.22 7.16
N GLU A 525 13.64 33.08 6.16
CA GLU A 525 14.21 32.83 4.83
C GLU A 525 15.74 32.85 4.84
N ALA A 526 16.35 33.83 5.50
CA ALA A 526 17.81 33.97 5.54
C ALA A 526 18.51 32.96 6.47
N HIS A 527 17.83 32.47 7.51
CA HIS A 527 18.47 31.67 8.57
C HIS A 527 17.87 30.26 8.75
N GLU A 528 16.66 30.02 8.25
CA GLU A 528 15.93 28.76 8.49
C GLU A 528 15.39 28.15 7.19
N MET A 529 15.81 28.65 6.02
CA MET A 529 15.36 28.18 4.69
C MET A 529 13.84 28.29 4.45
N ALA A 530 13.13 29.07 5.27
CA ALA A 530 11.68 29.18 5.19
C ALA A 530 11.20 29.65 3.80
N GLY A 531 12.01 30.38 3.05
CA GLY A 531 11.64 30.91 1.74
C GLY A 531 11.62 29.87 0.62
N THR A 532 12.22 28.70 0.86
CA THR A 532 12.48 27.65 -0.13
C THR A 532 12.09 26.24 0.34
N ASP A 533 11.76 26.08 1.62
CA ASP A 533 11.29 24.84 2.23
C ASP A 533 9.97 25.09 2.95
N GLU A 534 8.94 24.34 2.51
CA GLU A 534 7.58 24.45 3.03
C GLU A 534 7.51 24.13 4.52
N SER A 535 8.06 22.98 4.93
CA SER A 535 8.01 22.51 6.32
C SER A 535 8.68 23.50 7.28
N HIS A 536 9.78 24.10 6.83
CA HIS A 536 10.50 25.11 7.58
C HIS A 536 9.71 26.40 7.67
N CYS A 537 9.07 26.84 6.57
CA CYS A 537 8.14 27.97 6.61
C CYS A 537 7.01 27.73 7.60
N LEU A 538 6.38 26.56 7.55
CA LEU A 538 5.29 26.22 8.45
C LEU A 538 5.77 26.20 9.91
N ALA A 539 6.97 25.69 10.18
CA ALA A 539 7.56 25.71 11.52
C ALA A 539 7.78 27.14 12.08
N ARG A 540 7.86 28.18 11.22
CA ARG A 540 7.99 29.58 11.64
C ARG A 540 6.78 30.08 12.42
N ALA A 541 5.59 29.55 12.14
CA ALA A 541 4.36 29.94 12.85
C ALA A 541 4.51 29.77 14.37
N ALA A 542 4.96 28.59 14.81
CA ALA A 542 5.14 28.27 16.22
C ALA A 542 6.31 29.03 16.86
N LYS A 543 7.40 29.25 16.13
CA LYS A 543 8.57 30.00 16.63
C LYS A 543 8.22 31.48 16.81
N GLN A 544 7.59 32.08 15.81
CA GLN A 544 7.20 33.48 15.86
C GLN A 544 6.12 33.73 16.93
N TRP A 545 5.17 32.80 17.09
CA TRP A 545 4.18 32.87 18.17
C TRP A 545 4.83 32.92 19.56
N LYS A 546 5.87 32.10 19.79
CA LYS A 546 6.66 32.15 21.03
C LYS A 546 7.41 33.47 21.21
N THR A 547 8.05 33.99 20.16
CA THR A 547 8.73 35.29 20.18
C THR A 547 7.79 36.43 20.54
N CYS A 548 6.54 36.36 20.07
CA CYS A 548 5.51 37.35 20.35
C CYS A 548 4.91 37.30 21.77
N GLY A 549 5.30 36.32 22.59
CA GLY A 549 4.89 36.21 24.00
C GLY A 549 3.83 35.14 24.29
N SER A 550 3.55 34.24 23.34
CA SER A 550 2.67 33.06 23.51
C SER A 550 1.34 33.34 24.22
N THR A 551 0.52 34.26 23.71
CA THR A 551 -0.83 34.46 24.24
C THR A 551 -1.84 33.60 23.50
N ALA A 552 -2.72 32.92 24.25
CA ALA A 552 -3.74 32.02 23.70
C ALA A 552 -4.66 32.67 22.64
N ASN A 553 -4.88 33.99 22.70
CA ASN A 553 -5.85 34.69 21.85
C ASN A 553 -5.26 35.32 20.59
N HIS A 554 -3.96 35.19 20.35
CA HIS A 554 -3.27 35.85 19.22
C HIS A 554 -2.34 34.87 18.50
N PRO A 555 -2.86 34.12 17.52
CA PRO A 555 -2.06 33.17 16.76
C PRO A 555 -1.12 33.89 15.77
N VAL A 556 -0.06 33.18 15.36
CA VAL A 556 0.77 33.60 14.22
C VAL A 556 0.59 32.60 13.10
N THR A 557 0.16 33.03 11.93
CA THR A 557 0.00 32.14 10.78
C THR A 557 1.24 32.20 9.90
N ALA A 558 1.81 31.04 9.52
CA ALA A 558 2.81 30.95 8.47
C ALA A 558 2.18 30.43 7.17
N ILE A 559 2.57 31.02 6.05
CA ILE A 559 2.10 30.68 4.70
C ILE A 559 3.32 30.55 3.81
N TYR A 560 3.48 29.37 3.22
CA TYR A 560 4.50 29.13 2.22
C TYR A 560 3.97 29.58 0.85
N GLY A 561 4.53 30.67 0.32
CA GLY A 561 4.07 31.29 -0.92
C GLY A 561 3.96 30.33 -2.12
N PRO A 562 4.98 29.49 -2.41
CA PRO A 562 4.99 28.66 -3.62
C PRO A 562 3.86 27.64 -3.74
N THR A 563 3.45 27.00 -2.64
CA THR A 563 2.41 25.96 -2.65
C THR A 563 1.10 26.46 -2.03
N GLY A 564 1.15 27.58 -1.32
CA GLY A 564 0.07 28.06 -0.47
C GLY A 564 -0.08 27.26 0.83
N ALA A 565 0.76 26.27 1.12
CA ALA A 565 0.65 25.53 2.38
C ALA A 565 0.72 26.48 3.58
N MET A 566 -0.11 26.25 4.59
CA MET A 566 -0.20 27.15 5.73
C MET A 566 -0.35 26.43 7.05
N THR A 567 0.07 27.08 8.13
CA THR A 567 -0.07 26.56 9.49
C THR A 567 -0.18 27.70 10.49
N VAL A 568 -0.74 27.44 11.66
CA VAL A 568 -0.96 28.45 12.70
C VAL A 568 -0.16 28.12 13.96
N GLY A 569 0.51 29.09 14.55
CA GLY A 569 1.28 28.96 15.78
C GLY A 569 0.37 29.04 17.00
N GLY A 570 0.58 28.13 17.95
CA GLY A 570 -0.21 27.96 19.17
C GLY A 570 -0.95 26.62 19.17
N ASP A 571 -0.86 25.87 20.28
CA ASP A 571 -1.66 24.66 20.50
C ASP A 571 -3.13 25.07 20.75
N GLY A 572 -4.10 24.24 20.39
CA GLY A 572 -5.53 24.53 20.59
C GLY A 572 -6.42 24.17 19.40
N CYS A 573 -7.69 24.60 19.47
CA CYS A 573 -8.66 24.41 18.40
C CYS A 573 -8.87 25.68 17.60
N PHE A 574 -8.85 25.56 16.28
CA PHE A 574 -9.01 26.68 15.37
C PHE A 574 -10.08 26.37 14.33
N LEU A 575 -10.73 27.41 13.84
CA LEU A 575 -11.65 27.36 12.71
C LEU A 575 -11.11 28.24 11.60
N VAL A 576 -11.29 27.77 10.38
CA VAL A 576 -11.16 28.56 9.15
C VAL A 576 -12.57 28.77 8.63
N ASP A 577 -13.04 30.02 8.65
CA ASP A 577 -14.32 30.35 8.06
C ASP A 577 -14.14 30.97 6.67
N TYR A 578 -14.94 30.51 5.72
CA TYR A 578 -14.99 31.07 4.37
C TYR A 578 -16.17 32.02 4.21
N GLY A 579 -16.84 32.37 5.31
CA GLY A 579 -18.01 33.24 5.33
C GLY A 579 -19.15 32.65 6.17
N CYS A 580 -19.86 33.53 6.85
CA CYS A 580 -21.03 33.22 7.68
C CYS A 580 -22.21 34.08 7.23
N PRO A 581 -22.78 33.82 6.03
CA PRO A 581 -23.80 34.69 5.42
C PRO A 581 -25.09 34.77 6.26
N ALA A 582 -25.45 33.71 6.99
CA ALA A 582 -26.60 33.73 7.91
C ALA A 582 -26.44 34.76 9.05
N HIS A 583 -25.22 35.21 9.32
CA HIS A 583 -24.88 36.17 10.37
C HIS A 583 -24.16 37.41 9.83
N GLY A 584 -24.30 37.71 8.53
CA GLY A 584 -23.85 38.98 7.95
C GLY A 584 -22.35 39.11 7.70
N SER A 585 -21.59 38.01 7.67
CA SER A 585 -20.14 38.01 7.40
C SER A 585 -19.80 37.26 6.09
N PRO A 586 -20.02 37.82 4.89
CA PRO A 586 -19.67 37.14 3.65
C PRO A 586 -18.15 37.17 3.39
N ASN A 587 -17.54 36.00 3.14
CA ASN A 587 -16.13 35.81 2.76
C ASN A 587 -15.08 36.45 3.68
N SER A 588 -14.89 35.88 4.86
CA SER A 588 -13.86 36.27 5.81
C SER A 588 -12.49 35.63 5.53
N GLY A 589 -12.43 34.35 5.14
CA GLY A 589 -11.17 33.64 4.90
C GLY A 589 -10.26 33.61 6.14
N HIS A 590 -10.85 33.77 7.33
CA HIS A 590 -10.11 34.02 8.56
C HIS A 590 -9.89 32.72 9.32
N ILE A 591 -8.66 32.52 9.79
CA ILE A 591 -8.38 31.49 10.79
C ILE A 591 -8.46 32.15 12.15
N TYR A 592 -9.34 31.65 13.01
CA TYR A 592 -9.47 32.13 14.37
C TYR A 592 -9.54 30.97 15.35
N ARG A 593 -9.11 31.21 16.58
CA ARG A 593 -9.19 30.22 17.64
C ARG A 593 -10.65 30.03 18.04
N ASP A 594 -11.09 28.78 18.12
CA ASP A 594 -12.45 28.46 18.54
C ASP A 594 -12.56 28.46 20.06
N THR A 595 -12.49 29.67 20.65
CA THR A 595 -12.54 29.84 22.11
C THR A 595 -13.82 29.30 22.71
N TYR A 596 -14.92 29.28 21.94
CA TYR A 596 -16.18 28.66 22.35
C TYR A 596 -15.98 27.14 22.53
N ALA A 597 -15.44 26.45 21.52
CA ALA A 597 -15.19 25.01 21.62
C ALA A 597 -14.19 24.66 22.72
N GLU A 598 -13.16 25.48 22.90
CA GLU A 598 -12.16 25.23 23.93
C GLU A 598 -12.74 25.38 25.34
N GLN A 599 -13.62 26.37 25.57
CA GLN A 599 -14.26 26.59 26.87
C GLN A 599 -15.41 25.63 27.15
N GLN A 600 -16.21 25.30 26.13
CA GLN A 600 -17.45 24.53 26.32
C GLN A 600 -17.27 23.03 26.06
N LEU A 601 -16.28 22.65 25.23
CA LEU A 601 -16.06 21.26 24.80
C LEU A 601 -14.66 20.74 25.13
N ASN A 602 -13.85 21.50 25.87
CA ASN A 602 -12.43 21.18 26.14
C ASN A 602 -11.62 20.93 24.85
N ALA A 603 -12.00 21.58 23.74
CA ALA A 603 -11.41 21.36 22.43
C ALA A 603 -9.94 21.79 22.31
N SER A 604 -9.37 22.45 23.32
CA SER A 604 -7.96 22.84 23.34
C SER A 604 -7.01 21.64 23.49
N THR A 605 -7.50 20.53 24.06
CA THR A 605 -6.74 19.28 24.26
C THR A 605 -7.48 18.05 23.74
N ASN A 606 -8.75 18.20 23.37
CA ASN A 606 -9.57 17.13 22.82
C ASN A 606 -9.74 17.31 21.30
N GLU A 607 -9.00 16.48 20.54
CA GLU A 607 -8.98 16.49 19.08
C GLU A 607 -10.37 16.34 18.47
N GLU A 608 -11.17 15.36 18.90
CA GLU A 608 -12.49 15.11 18.33
C GLU A 608 -13.47 16.24 18.66
N ALA A 609 -13.40 16.78 19.88
CA ALA A 609 -14.19 17.94 20.26
C ALA A 609 -13.84 19.17 19.40
N CYS A 610 -12.58 19.32 19.01
CA CYS A 610 -12.17 20.35 18.07
C CYS A 610 -12.66 20.05 16.64
N LEU A 611 -12.39 18.85 16.14
CA LEU A 611 -12.69 18.50 14.76
C LEU A 611 -14.20 18.56 14.48
N SER A 612 -15.03 18.12 15.42
CA SER A 612 -16.50 18.18 15.32
C SER A 612 -17.07 19.61 15.16
N ARG A 613 -16.31 20.66 15.48
CA ARG A 613 -16.77 22.06 15.38
C ARG A 613 -16.96 22.56 13.97
N ALA A 614 -16.25 21.99 13.00
CA ALA A 614 -16.41 22.33 11.59
C ALA A 614 -17.88 22.28 11.17
N TYR A 615 -18.58 21.19 11.48
CA TYR A 615 -19.97 20.98 11.12
C TYR A 615 -20.92 21.93 11.87
N ASN A 616 -20.75 22.04 13.19
CA ASN A 616 -21.61 22.88 14.02
C ASN A 616 -21.51 24.36 13.63
N GLN A 617 -20.30 24.84 13.34
CA GLN A 617 -20.08 26.19 12.88
C GLN A 617 -20.62 26.40 11.46
N TRP A 618 -20.45 25.42 10.57
CA TRP A 618 -20.99 25.49 9.21
C TRP A 618 -22.51 25.56 9.19
N GLN A 619 -23.19 24.77 10.03
CA GLN A 619 -24.64 24.85 10.20
C GLN A 619 -25.08 26.20 10.77
N TYR A 620 -24.38 26.69 11.80
CA TYR A 620 -24.60 28.02 12.36
C TYR A 620 -24.52 29.11 11.28
N CYS A 621 -23.57 28.98 10.36
CA CYS A 621 -23.37 29.91 9.25
C CYS A 621 -24.35 29.76 8.07
N GLY A 622 -25.34 28.88 8.18
CA GLY A 622 -26.40 28.68 7.18
C GLY A 622 -26.20 27.47 6.27
N GLY A 623 -25.17 26.66 6.49
CA GLY A 623 -25.00 25.36 5.83
C GLY A 623 -24.85 25.44 4.31
N SER A 624 -24.11 26.46 3.83
CA SER A 624 -23.91 26.69 2.39
C SER A 624 -22.68 25.95 1.87
N ASP A 625 -22.81 25.41 0.66
CA ASP A 625 -21.74 24.73 -0.06
C ASP A 625 -20.68 25.69 -0.62
N LYS A 626 -20.96 27.00 -0.66
CA LYS A 626 -20.04 28.07 -1.05
C LYS A 626 -19.18 28.57 0.10
N TYR A 627 -19.55 28.26 1.33
CA TYR A 627 -18.91 28.77 2.54
C TYR A 627 -18.59 27.61 3.49
N PRO A 628 -17.63 26.74 3.14
CA PRO A 628 -17.21 25.65 4.01
C PRO A 628 -16.60 26.21 5.31
N ILE A 629 -16.53 25.37 6.34
CA ILE A 629 -15.81 25.68 7.59
C ILE A 629 -14.85 24.54 7.89
N THR A 630 -13.57 24.85 8.11
CA THR A 630 -12.56 23.86 8.48
C THR A 630 -12.17 24.03 9.94
N SER A 631 -12.25 22.98 10.75
CA SER A 631 -11.62 22.93 12.07
C SER A 631 -10.20 22.39 11.96
N ILE A 632 -9.30 22.90 12.79
CA ILE A 632 -7.89 22.53 12.87
C ILE A 632 -7.55 22.28 14.34
N PHE A 633 -7.15 21.05 14.66
CA PHE A 633 -6.61 20.72 15.97
C PHE A 633 -5.08 20.78 15.94
N ARG A 634 -4.54 21.84 16.53
CA ARG A 634 -3.12 22.17 16.41
C ARG A 634 -2.13 21.19 17.05
N PRO A 635 -2.40 20.56 18.20
CA PRO A 635 -1.46 19.63 18.81
C PRO A 635 -1.07 18.45 17.90
N THR A 636 -1.93 18.08 16.94
CA THR A 636 -1.65 17.01 15.96
C THR A 636 -1.65 17.49 14.51
N GLY A 637 -2.09 18.71 14.24
CA GLY A 637 -2.23 19.27 12.90
C GLY A 637 -3.43 18.73 12.11
N ARG A 638 -4.30 17.90 12.71
CA ARG A 638 -5.47 17.33 12.03
C ARG A 638 -6.50 18.41 11.69
N THR A 639 -7.20 18.21 10.57
CA THR A 639 -8.24 19.10 10.09
C THR A 639 -9.52 18.34 9.74
N ARG A 640 -10.68 18.99 9.89
CA ARG A 640 -11.96 18.49 9.38
C ARG A 640 -12.71 19.63 8.72
N THR A 641 -13.27 19.42 7.54
CA THR A 641 -14.00 20.47 6.82
C THR A 641 -15.45 20.09 6.67
N ALA A 642 -16.35 20.99 7.04
CA ALA A 642 -17.77 20.89 6.74
C ALA A 642 -18.10 21.80 5.56
N GLY A 643 -18.93 21.32 4.63
CA GLY A 643 -19.19 21.99 3.35
C GLY A 643 -18.27 21.56 2.20
N GLY A 644 -17.08 21.04 2.51
CA GLY A 644 -16.27 20.18 1.63
C GLY A 644 -16.35 18.73 2.13
N GLY A 645 -16.48 17.75 1.24
CA GLY A 645 -16.67 16.33 1.59
C GLY A 645 -17.72 15.65 0.71
N CYS A 646 -18.47 14.69 1.26
CA CYS A 646 -19.47 13.94 0.50
C CYS A 646 -20.80 14.67 0.35
N TRP A 647 -21.19 14.92 -0.89
CA TRP A 647 -22.46 15.52 -1.26
C TRP A 647 -23.32 14.54 -2.02
N ILE A 648 -24.55 14.33 -1.56
CA ILE A 648 -25.49 13.41 -2.19
C ILE A 648 -26.52 14.22 -2.96
N HIS A 649 -26.68 13.88 -4.22
CA HIS A 649 -27.74 14.38 -5.09
C HIS A 649 -28.76 13.28 -5.30
N VAL A 650 -29.97 13.50 -4.81
CA VAL A 650 -31.12 12.63 -4.96
C VAL A 650 -32.17 13.38 -5.79
N PRO A 651 -32.28 13.12 -7.10
CA PRO A 651 -33.18 13.85 -7.98
C PRO A 651 -34.65 13.66 -7.57
N HIS A 652 -35.01 12.48 -7.07
CA HIS A 652 -36.32 12.19 -6.52
C HIS A 652 -36.25 11.02 -5.53
N CYS A 653 -36.98 11.11 -4.41
CA CYS A 653 -36.99 10.08 -3.37
C CYS A 653 -38.45 9.70 -3.01
N PRO A 654 -39.07 8.74 -3.74
CA PRO A 654 -40.47 8.36 -3.51
C PRO A 654 -40.76 7.92 -2.07
N ALA A 655 -39.79 7.26 -1.43
CA ALA A 655 -39.92 6.79 -0.05
C ALA A 655 -39.89 7.93 0.99
N HIS A 656 -39.29 9.08 0.66
CA HIS A 656 -39.10 10.22 1.56
C HIS A 656 -39.15 11.54 0.80
N THR A 657 -40.36 12.08 0.62
CA THR A 657 -40.63 13.30 -0.16
C THR A 657 -40.02 14.58 0.43
N GLU A 658 -39.57 14.54 1.68
CA GLU A 658 -38.92 15.66 2.37
C GLU A 658 -37.39 15.71 2.19
N LEU A 659 -36.78 14.67 1.59
CA LEU A 659 -35.35 14.63 1.37
C LEU A 659 -34.93 15.66 0.31
N LYS A 660 -33.95 16.51 0.64
CA LYS A 660 -33.47 17.57 -0.26
C LYS A 660 -32.84 16.98 -1.53
N THR A 661 -32.98 17.68 -2.66
CA THR A 661 -32.44 17.25 -3.95
C THR A 661 -30.90 17.14 -3.95
N MET A 662 -30.20 18.03 -3.24
CA MET A 662 -28.76 17.94 -3.01
C MET A 662 -28.45 18.33 -1.59
N PHE A 663 -27.65 17.54 -0.88
CA PHE A 663 -27.28 17.79 0.50
C PHE A 663 -25.91 17.20 0.84
N PHE A 664 -25.24 17.82 1.81
CA PHE A 664 -24.04 17.25 2.42
C PHE A 664 -24.46 16.08 3.32
N ASP A 665 -23.82 14.93 3.16
CA ASP A 665 -24.13 13.73 3.94
C ASP A 665 -23.49 13.79 5.33
N ALA A 666 -24.08 14.59 6.21
CA ALA A 666 -23.64 14.73 7.59
C ALA A 666 -23.69 13.41 8.38
N SER A 667 -24.64 12.53 8.06
CA SER A 667 -24.77 11.22 8.70
C SER A 667 -23.60 10.32 8.33
N GLY A 668 -23.26 10.21 7.04
CA GLY A 668 -22.09 9.45 6.62
C GLY A 668 -20.77 10.10 7.01
N ALA A 669 -20.69 11.43 7.11
CA ALA A 669 -19.52 12.11 7.64
C ALA A 669 -19.29 11.77 9.12
N ALA A 670 -20.36 11.70 9.92
CA ALA A 670 -20.27 11.36 11.34
C ALA A 670 -20.03 9.87 11.62
N ARG A 671 -20.56 8.97 10.76
CA ARG A 671 -20.55 7.52 11.01
C ARG A 671 -19.52 6.75 10.20
N PHE A 672 -19.21 7.23 9.00
CA PHE A 672 -18.42 6.53 7.99
C PHE A 672 -17.26 7.38 7.45
N HIS A 673 -17.06 8.58 8.01
CA HIS A 673 -16.01 9.52 7.57
C HIS A 673 -16.09 9.84 6.07
N SER A 674 -17.30 9.89 5.50
CA SER A 674 -17.50 10.15 4.07
C SER A 674 -17.03 11.54 3.63
N ASP A 675 -16.87 12.47 4.56
CA ASP A 675 -16.29 13.80 4.37
C ASP A 675 -14.77 13.79 4.11
N THR A 676 -14.05 12.76 4.59
CA THR A 676 -12.60 12.63 4.45
C THR A 676 -12.17 11.39 3.68
N TRP A 677 -13.09 10.49 3.33
CA TRP A 677 -12.80 9.27 2.60
C TRP A 677 -13.71 9.13 1.38
N MET A 678 -13.11 9.27 0.19
CA MET A 678 -13.80 9.23 -1.10
C MET A 678 -14.65 7.97 -1.28
N PHE A 679 -14.13 6.80 -0.87
CA PHE A 679 -14.85 5.54 -1.05
C PHE A 679 -16.05 5.41 -0.11
N ALA A 680 -15.92 5.87 1.15
CA ALA A 680 -17.09 5.99 2.02
C ALA A 680 -18.11 6.95 1.42
N CYS A 681 -17.70 8.08 0.83
CA CYS A 681 -18.62 8.95 0.10
C CYS A 681 -19.35 8.23 -1.03
N PHE A 682 -18.63 7.43 -1.80
CA PHE A 682 -19.21 6.70 -2.92
C PHE A 682 -20.20 5.62 -2.46
N SER A 683 -19.90 4.93 -1.36
CA SER A 683 -20.85 3.99 -0.74
C SER A 683 -22.13 4.68 -0.25
N GLN A 684 -22.08 5.99 0.04
CA GLN A 684 -23.27 6.73 0.45
C GLN A 684 -24.24 6.96 -0.72
N ALA A 685 -23.78 6.99 -1.98
CA ALA A 685 -24.69 7.00 -3.13
C ALA A 685 -25.59 5.75 -3.15
N GLU A 686 -25.01 4.57 -2.93
CA GLU A 686 -25.73 3.31 -2.83
C GLU A 686 -26.70 3.30 -1.65
N TYR A 687 -26.26 3.78 -0.48
CA TYR A 687 -27.09 3.86 0.72
C TYR A 687 -28.34 4.70 0.48
N TYR A 688 -28.20 5.92 -0.05
CA TYR A 688 -29.34 6.80 -0.28
C TYR A 688 -30.22 6.34 -1.44
N TRP A 689 -29.65 5.68 -2.45
CA TRP A 689 -30.44 5.03 -3.49
C TRP A 689 -31.34 3.93 -2.92
N LYS A 690 -30.79 3.06 -2.07
CA LYS A 690 -31.57 2.04 -1.34
C LYS A 690 -32.60 2.66 -0.40
N TYR A 691 -32.20 3.72 0.30
CA TYR A 691 -33.08 4.47 1.20
C TYR A 691 -34.28 5.08 0.46
N CYS A 692 -34.09 5.51 -0.78
CA CYS A 692 -35.14 6.07 -1.63
C CYS A 692 -35.98 5.02 -2.37
N GLY A 693 -35.76 3.73 -2.12
CA GLY A 693 -36.56 2.64 -2.68
C GLY A 693 -35.97 1.99 -3.94
N SER A 694 -34.68 2.24 -4.24
CA SER A 694 -33.92 1.53 -5.28
C SER A 694 -34.50 1.65 -6.70
N HIS A 695 -34.95 2.85 -7.07
CA HIS A 695 -35.63 3.06 -8.35
C HIS A 695 -34.64 3.48 -9.45
N ARG A 696 -34.59 2.71 -10.54
CA ARG A 696 -33.66 2.95 -11.67
C ARG A 696 -33.83 4.28 -12.39
N GLU A 697 -34.99 4.91 -12.27
CA GLU A 697 -35.27 6.23 -12.87
C GLU A 697 -34.81 7.39 -11.98
N TYR A 698 -34.42 7.12 -10.73
CA TYR A 698 -34.04 8.11 -9.73
C TYR A 698 -32.63 7.83 -9.18
N PRO A 699 -31.60 7.92 -10.04
CA PRO A 699 -30.23 7.61 -9.67
C PRO A 699 -29.71 8.59 -8.62
N VAL A 700 -28.95 8.09 -7.65
CA VAL A 700 -28.35 8.92 -6.61
C VAL A 700 -26.88 9.12 -6.89
N THR A 701 -26.42 10.37 -6.91
CA THR A 701 -25.03 10.70 -7.16
C THR A 701 -24.35 11.19 -5.90
N ALA A 702 -23.23 10.59 -5.52
CA ALA A 702 -22.34 11.13 -4.49
C ALA A 702 -21.18 11.88 -5.15
N TYR A 703 -20.96 13.12 -4.73
CA TYR A 703 -19.87 13.98 -5.13
C TYR A 703 -18.91 14.13 -3.97
N TYR A 704 -17.69 13.62 -4.12
CA TYR A 704 -16.61 13.82 -3.18
C TYR A 704 -15.82 15.07 -3.59
N ARG A 705 -16.14 16.18 -2.94
CA ARG A 705 -15.61 17.50 -3.34
C ARG A 705 -14.10 17.70 -3.17
N PRO A 706 -13.37 17.05 -2.23
CA PRO A 706 -11.92 17.23 -2.14
C PRO A 706 -11.14 16.88 -3.42
N SER A 707 -11.67 16.01 -4.28
CA SER A 707 -11.08 15.66 -5.59
C SER A 707 -12.02 15.92 -6.78
N ALA A 708 -13.16 16.58 -6.54
CA ALA A 708 -14.25 16.77 -7.52
C ALA A 708 -14.73 15.47 -8.20
N MET A 709 -14.48 14.31 -7.59
CA MET A 709 -14.88 13.00 -8.12
C MET A 709 -16.33 12.70 -7.74
N SER A 710 -17.05 11.98 -8.59
CA SER A 710 -18.42 11.56 -8.30
C SER A 710 -18.68 10.12 -8.69
N THR A 711 -19.52 9.42 -7.92
CA THR A 711 -20.11 8.15 -8.35
C THR A 711 -21.62 8.30 -8.43
N THR A 712 -22.25 7.70 -9.44
CA THR A 712 -23.71 7.66 -9.57
C THR A 712 -24.16 6.22 -9.42
N PHE A 713 -25.04 5.99 -8.45
CA PHE A 713 -25.67 4.70 -8.24
C PHE A 713 -27.03 4.69 -8.94
N PRO A 714 -27.24 3.78 -9.91
CA PRO A 714 -28.42 3.76 -10.77
C PRO A 714 -29.65 3.24 -10.06
#